data_AF-A0A2M4BCG0-F1
#
_entry.id   AF-A0A2M4BCG0-F1
#
_cell.length_a   1.000
_cell.length_b   1.000
_cell.length_c   1.000
_cell.angle_alpha   90.00
_cell.angle_beta   90.00
_cell.angle_gamma   90.00
#
_symmetry.space_group_name_H-M   'P 1'
#
loop_
_entity.id
_entity.type
_entity.pdbx_description
1 polymer ?
#
loop_
_entity_poly.entity_id
_entity_poly.type
_entity_poly.pdbx_seq_one_letter_code
_entity_poly.pdbx_strand_id
1 'polypeptide(L)'
;MDNVASLRADNANLRKIQSKLVQWELKENPLAPLSTGQTDFINRLTDLVQGNNSAPISTAGDSDNAINEGTVELPVSLESFKQSACVIDTTQNFLSWYNSIDAEILEHFDEAYLEYYGQLRSRASECDTMLQEIDESLGSLRKLTQEFNFVSEKTSSLHQASESLLQDQTKLSDSGEEIRKRLKYFSQAESISQRLHNPTVSVSNESFADVLNTIDDCIEYMRVNPSFCEASAYSVKYRTCLAKAAQMMKVYVTNILANATAQVLSPKGGQGAAAPRSLEALEQLKVGDRATEAAFALFYGKFQASAPRVKRITGLIEERLDRSPDYEILLGELHQTYLTQRATIMSGGVDQAIKELAKKHKGDHCALVRSACAFMVHICQDEHRLFYHFFAKPSEQLIGYMEGLCTILYDILRPYIIRIDHLETLAEICSILKVEMLDEHVAYSPDSLEAFAKIVYQLLQDVQERIGFRAQNYLESDIRNYRPSAGDLAYPEKLEMMESIALSLQDNAAHHQHQHPVPLRRVDSRSSIVSGMSLTSQDTVNEAPAMRSRASNSPADMHGMWYPTVRRTLVCLSRLYRCIDKSIFQSLSQQALAHCIHSVSSAAAEIAKNRTTIDGELFEIKHLLILREQIAPFRVDFTAKETSLDFSKVRTAAYELLQKRKQLFSLGSNNALLEFLLDGTPQVREQLLDSRKDVDRQLKTVCETFITDASRQLVGPVLTFIETAQVHLRNQPAVKAPAGQQQGGGSAMALRLAPFAAPQQISSIIQECLRNIKTKLAGLQRSMQLYLSNKDTEFILFRPIRNNIIGAFVKLEQILMLNAYSKDDLTIVSCPSAEQISVLLSSVNLSGSAGPGGETTAAFGRPQTTADAQRKISTSSSVGSGHSSVKAPIEKKVSFDSGANTVVEIERTEDVATAQEAVEHACEVTAPEALEAPETSTPGQQVV
;
A
#
# COMPACT_ATOMS: atom_id res chain seq x y z
N MET A 1 -32.91 -30.77 41.03
CA MET A 1 -33.75 -30.71 39.81
C MET A 1 -35.21 -31.04 40.11
N ASP A 2 -35.68 -30.75 41.33
CA ASP A 2 -36.52 -31.73 42.05
C ASP A 2 -38.01 -31.45 41.86
N ASN A 3 -38.39 -30.19 41.58
CA ASN A 3 -39.74 -29.83 41.15
C ASN A 3 -40.18 -30.58 39.87
N VAL A 4 -39.27 -30.85 38.93
CA VAL A 4 -39.61 -31.59 37.70
C VAL A 4 -39.80 -33.09 37.98
N ALA A 5 -39.11 -33.64 38.99
CA ALA A 5 -39.35 -35.01 39.45
C ALA A 5 -40.69 -35.11 40.20
N SER A 6 -40.98 -34.15 41.08
CA SER A 6 -42.24 -34.04 41.83
C SER A 6 -43.46 -33.99 40.89
N LEU A 7 -43.49 -33.00 39.97
CA LEU A 7 -44.59 -32.83 39.02
C LEU A 7 -44.81 -34.05 38.11
N ARG A 8 -43.75 -34.81 37.79
CA ARG A 8 -43.86 -36.06 37.03
C ARG A 8 -44.44 -37.21 37.88
N ALA A 9 -44.10 -37.29 39.17
CA ALA A 9 -44.67 -38.27 40.09
C ALA A 9 -46.17 -38.05 40.29
N ASP A 10 -46.60 -36.81 40.50
CA ASP A 10 -48.02 -36.47 40.70
C ASP A 10 -48.86 -36.70 39.43
N ASN A 11 -48.33 -36.35 38.25
CA ASN A 11 -49.01 -36.65 36.99
C ASN A 11 -49.15 -38.16 36.74
N ALA A 12 -48.16 -38.97 37.18
CA ALA A 12 -48.23 -40.43 37.11
C ALA A 12 -49.23 -41.02 38.14
N ASN A 13 -49.36 -40.41 39.32
CA ASN A 13 -50.34 -40.82 40.33
C ASN A 13 -51.79 -40.51 39.88
N LEU A 14 -52.04 -39.33 39.32
CA LEU A 14 -53.35 -38.97 38.75
C LEU A 14 -53.78 -39.95 37.65
N ARG A 15 -52.87 -40.29 36.72
CA ARG A 15 -53.16 -41.29 35.66
C ARG A 15 -53.44 -42.69 36.21
N LYS A 16 -52.79 -43.11 37.32
CA LYS A 16 -53.09 -44.36 38.01
C LYS A 16 -54.49 -44.35 38.65
N ILE A 17 -54.90 -43.23 39.24
CA ILE A 17 -56.25 -43.07 39.83
C ILE A 17 -57.30 -43.15 38.72
N GLN A 18 -57.10 -42.41 37.62
CA GLN A 18 -58.02 -42.39 36.47
C GLN A 18 -58.15 -43.78 35.83
N SER A 19 -57.03 -44.51 35.66
CA SER A 19 -57.01 -45.90 35.18
C SER A 19 -57.80 -46.86 36.07
N LYS A 20 -57.63 -46.75 37.40
CA LYS A 20 -58.42 -47.54 38.37
C LYS A 20 -59.92 -47.20 38.35
N LEU A 21 -60.28 -45.94 38.13
CA LEU A 21 -61.67 -45.52 38.05
C LEU A 21 -62.37 -46.14 36.83
N VAL A 22 -61.72 -46.13 35.67
CA VAL A 22 -62.22 -46.80 34.44
C VAL A 22 -62.34 -48.32 34.62
N GLN A 23 -61.48 -48.93 35.45
CA GLN A 23 -61.57 -50.35 35.80
C GLN A 23 -62.66 -50.68 36.85
N TRP A 24 -63.33 -49.67 37.41
CA TRP A 24 -64.42 -49.86 38.38
C TRP A 24 -65.75 -50.20 37.67
N GLU A 25 -65.96 -49.68 36.45
CA GLU A 25 -67.21 -49.81 35.68
C GLU A 25 -67.20 -50.95 34.64
N LEU A 26 -66.14 -51.77 34.60
CA LEU A 26 -66.02 -52.87 33.63
C LEU A 26 -67.02 -54.00 33.92
N LYS A 27 -67.75 -54.44 32.90
CA LYS A 27 -68.72 -55.56 32.99
C LYS A 27 -68.07 -56.92 33.26
N GLU A 28 -66.79 -57.08 32.94
CA GLU A 28 -66.00 -58.27 33.27
C GLU A 28 -64.90 -57.87 34.25
N ASN A 29 -64.90 -58.51 35.43
CA ASN A 29 -63.96 -58.25 36.54
C ASN A 29 -63.86 -56.77 37.01
N PRO A 30 -64.97 -56.12 37.43
CA PRO A 30 -64.90 -54.81 38.09
C PRO A 30 -64.12 -54.89 39.41
N LEU A 31 -63.44 -53.81 39.82
CA LEU A 31 -62.70 -53.77 41.09
C LEU A 31 -63.57 -53.91 42.35
N ALA A 32 -64.89 -53.77 42.23
CA ALA A 32 -65.85 -54.03 43.31
C ALA A 32 -67.01 -54.88 42.76
N PRO A 33 -66.89 -56.22 42.73
CA PRO A 33 -68.01 -57.08 42.35
C PRO A 33 -69.13 -57.00 43.40
N LEU A 34 -70.37 -56.87 42.94
CA LEU A 34 -71.56 -57.00 43.78
C LEU A 34 -71.60 -58.37 44.44
N SER A 35 -72.05 -58.45 45.70
CA SER A 35 -72.20 -59.76 46.35
C SER A 35 -73.33 -60.57 45.70
N THR A 36 -73.29 -61.89 45.85
CA THR A 36 -74.36 -62.76 45.35
C THR A 36 -75.73 -62.37 45.92
N GLY A 37 -75.81 -62.06 47.22
CA GLY A 37 -77.05 -61.59 47.86
C GLY A 37 -77.52 -60.22 47.37
N GLN A 38 -76.61 -59.30 47.02
CA GLN A 38 -76.98 -58.01 46.40
C GLN A 38 -77.48 -58.21 44.96
N THR A 39 -76.87 -59.13 44.22
CA THR A 39 -77.26 -59.48 42.85
C THR A 39 -78.64 -60.15 42.83
N ASP A 40 -78.88 -61.11 43.73
CA ASP A 40 -80.19 -61.73 43.93
C ASP A 40 -81.26 -60.72 44.37
N PHE A 41 -80.90 -59.73 45.21
CA PHE A 41 -81.83 -58.68 45.60
C PHE A 41 -82.22 -57.79 44.40
N ILE A 42 -81.24 -57.37 43.58
CA ILE A 42 -81.49 -56.58 42.36
C ILE A 42 -82.31 -57.39 41.34
N ASN A 43 -82.04 -58.70 41.19
CA ASN A 43 -82.82 -59.59 40.35
C ASN A 43 -84.28 -59.70 40.84
N ARG A 44 -84.51 -59.96 42.14
CA ARG A 44 -85.85 -59.99 42.73
C ARG A 44 -86.60 -58.66 42.59
N LEU A 45 -85.90 -57.53 42.71
CA LEU A 45 -86.49 -56.20 42.46
C LEU A 45 -86.87 -56.03 40.99
N THR A 46 -86.06 -56.57 40.08
CA THR A 46 -86.33 -56.58 38.63
C THR A 46 -87.53 -57.48 38.29
N ASP A 47 -87.64 -58.67 38.89
CA ASP A 47 -88.77 -59.59 38.72
C ASP A 47 -90.08 -58.98 39.27
N LEU A 48 -90.03 -58.32 40.43
CA LEU A 48 -91.15 -57.56 41.00
C LEU A 48 -91.61 -56.41 40.10
N VAL A 49 -90.67 -55.71 39.46
CA VAL A 49 -90.97 -54.63 38.49
C VAL A 49 -91.49 -55.18 37.15
N GLN A 50 -91.17 -56.43 36.79
CA GLN A 50 -91.69 -57.08 35.58
C GLN A 50 -93.05 -57.79 35.77
N GLY A 51 -93.62 -57.79 36.99
CA GLY A 51 -95.06 -58.01 37.21
C GLY A 51 -95.56 -59.46 37.13
N ASN A 52 -94.68 -60.47 37.14
CA ASN A 52 -95.07 -61.88 37.13
C ASN A 52 -95.57 -62.35 38.51
N ASN A 53 -96.84 -62.11 38.81
CA ASN A 53 -97.53 -62.66 39.99
C ASN A 53 -97.74 -64.18 39.87
N SER A 54 -97.12 -64.96 40.76
CA SER A 54 -97.48 -66.37 40.97
C SER A 54 -97.39 -66.76 42.45
N ALA A 55 -98.44 -66.46 43.22
CA ALA A 55 -98.64 -67.02 44.55
C ALA A 55 -99.59 -68.23 44.48
N PRO A 56 -99.28 -69.35 45.15
CA PRO A 56 -100.27 -70.34 45.56
C PRO A 56 -100.58 -70.16 47.06
N ILE A 57 -101.84 -69.87 47.37
CA ILE A 57 -102.38 -69.97 48.75
C ILE A 57 -102.92 -71.39 48.93
N SER A 58 -102.55 -72.05 50.03
CA SER A 58 -103.20 -73.26 50.55
C SER A 58 -103.13 -73.18 52.08
N THR A 59 -104.19 -72.87 52.84
CA THR A 59 -105.56 -73.45 53.00
C THR A 59 -105.59 -74.78 53.75
N ALA A 60 -106.37 -74.79 54.85
CA ALA A 60 -106.80 -75.96 55.64
C ALA A 60 -105.67 -76.75 56.36
N GLY A 61 -105.96 -77.47 57.45
CA GLY A 61 -107.24 -77.61 58.16
C GLY A 61 -107.15 -78.75 59.19
N ASP A 62 -108.16 -78.86 60.04
CA ASP A 62 -108.36 -79.88 61.09
C ASP A 62 -107.22 -79.97 62.14
N SER A 63 -107.41 -79.76 63.45
CA SER A 63 -108.57 -79.89 64.33
C SER A 63 -109.18 -81.29 64.38
N ASP A 64 -108.47 -82.21 65.02
CA ASP A 64 -109.05 -83.49 65.46
C ASP A 64 -108.95 -83.61 66.99
N ASN A 65 -110.07 -83.91 67.63
CA ASN A 65 -110.25 -83.82 69.08
C ASN A 65 -110.56 -85.22 69.63
N ALA A 66 -109.52 -86.05 69.75
CA ALA A 66 -109.55 -87.34 70.44
C ALA A 66 -108.67 -87.23 71.69
N ILE A 67 -109.24 -87.09 72.88
CA ILE A 67 -109.83 -88.22 73.64
C ILE A 67 -108.89 -89.43 73.60
N ASN A 68 -107.74 -89.29 74.25
CA ASN A 68 -107.08 -90.42 74.88
C ASN A 68 -107.89 -90.75 76.15
N GLU A 69 -108.71 -91.80 76.12
CA GLU A 69 -109.43 -92.27 77.31
C GLU A 69 -108.44 -92.70 78.40
N GLY A 70 -108.72 -92.43 79.69
CA GLY A 70 -108.00 -93.16 80.74
C GLY A 70 -107.77 -92.54 82.11
N THR A 71 -108.09 -91.26 82.37
CA THR A 71 -108.36 -90.75 83.73
C THR A 71 -109.13 -89.43 83.68
N VAL A 72 -110.06 -89.23 84.62
CA VAL A 72 -110.92 -88.03 84.70
C VAL A 72 -110.52 -87.17 85.89
N GLU A 73 -109.99 -85.98 85.62
CA GLU A 73 -109.81 -84.90 86.62
C GLU A 73 -110.27 -83.57 85.99
N LEU A 74 -110.96 -82.73 86.78
CA LEU A 74 -111.51 -81.44 86.34
C LEU A 74 -110.60 -80.27 86.75
N PRO A 75 -110.73 -79.08 86.11
CA PRO A 75 -110.08 -77.87 86.60
C PRO A 75 -110.44 -77.56 88.06
N VAL A 76 -109.39 -77.34 88.87
CA VAL A 76 -109.40 -77.31 90.34
C VAL A 76 -110.27 -76.18 90.94
N SER A 77 -110.67 -75.16 90.17
CA SER A 77 -111.59 -74.11 90.63
C SER A 77 -112.96 -74.68 91.07
N LEU A 78 -113.40 -75.81 90.50
CA LEU A 78 -114.59 -76.54 90.94
C LEU A 78 -114.30 -77.71 91.91
N GLU A 79 -113.03 -77.96 92.26
CA GLU A 79 -112.65 -78.55 93.56
C GLU A 79 -112.75 -77.54 94.72
N SER A 80 -113.45 -76.44 94.47
CA SER A 80 -114.43 -75.89 95.40
C SER A 80 -114.92 -76.86 96.49
N PHE A 81 -115.14 -76.28 97.68
CA PHE A 81 -116.06 -76.74 98.73
C PHE A 81 -115.72 -78.04 99.48
N LYS A 82 -114.98 -79.02 98.93
CA LYS A 82 -114.72 -80.28 99.65
C LYS A 82 -113.56 -80.21 100.63
N GLN A 83 -112.38 -79.74 100.23
CA GLN A 83 -111.25 -79.59 101.17
C GLN A 83 -111.40 -78.34 102.06
N SER A 84 -112.12 -77.33 101.58
CA SER A 84 -112.54 -76.16 102.38
C SER A 84 -113.77 -76.41 103.26
N ALA A 85 -114.14 -77.69 103.49
CA ALA A 85 -115.05 -78.10 104.56
C ALA A 85 -114.41 -77.99 105.97
N CYS A 86 -113.83 -76.83 106.27
CA CYS A 86 -113.73 -76.36 107.64
C CYS A 86 -115.15 -76.21 108.21
N VAL A 87 -115.34 -76.41 109.51
CA VAL A 87 -116.66 -76.38 110.14
C VAL A 87 -117.29 -74.98 109.98
N ILE A 88 -118.35 -74.87 109.17
CA ILE A 88 -118.97 -73.59 108.82
C ILE A 88 -119.98 -73.19 109.91
N ASP A 89 -119.48 -72.68 111.04
CA ASP A 89 -120.30 -72.27 112.18
C ASP A 89 -120.86 -70.84 112.08
N THR A 90 -120.47 -70.03 111.09
CA THR A 90 -120.90 -68.61 110.96
C THR A 90 -121.08 -68.11 109.53
N THR A 91 -122.09 -67.24 109.33
CA THR A 91 -122.55 -66.72 108.03
C THR A 91 -121.59 -65.72 107.37
N GLN A 92 -120.72 -65.06 108.13
CA GLN A 92 -119.87 -63.97 107.63
C GLN A 92 -118.84 -64.44 106.58
N ASN A 93 -118.46 -65.72 106.62
CA ASN A 93 -117.51 -66.35 105.68
C ASN A 93 -118.12 -66.68 104.30
N PHE A 94 -119.44 -66.60 104.13
CA PHE A 94 -120.10 -66.91 102.85
C PHE A 94 -120.10 -65.72 101.89
N LEU A 95 -120.36 -64.51 102.41
CA LEU A 95 -120.48 -63.29 101.60
C LEU A 95 -119.14 -62.82 101.01
N SER A 96 -118.03 -63.05 101.72
CA SER A 96 -116.69 -62.76 101.20
C SER A 96 -116.31 -63.64 100.00
N TRP A 97 -116.79 -64.88 99.97
CA TRP A 97 -116.57 -65.79 98.84
C TRP A 97 -117.39 -65.38 97.61
N TYR A 98 -118.68 -65.08 97.77
CA TYR A 98 -119.55 -64.66 96.65
C TYR A 98 -119.00 -63.41 95.93
N ASN A 99 -118.63 -62.38 96.69
CA ASN A 99 -118.17 -61.09 96.14
C ASN A 99 -116.86 -61.21 95.31
N SER A 100 -116.09 -62.29 95.48
CA SER A 100 -114.88 -62.53 94.69
C SER A 100 -115.17 -62.98 93.26
N ILE A 101 -116.32 -63.62 93.02
CA ILE A 101 -116.69 -64.22 91.72
C ILE A 101 -117.38 -63.19 90.82
N ASP A 102 -118.20 -62.32 91.40
CA ASP A 102 -118.94 -61.27 90.68
C ASP A 102 -117.97 -60.23 90.04
N ALA A 103 -116.81 -60.01 90.68
CA ALA A 103 -115.76 -59.13 90.17
C ALA A 103 -115.04 -59.70 88.93
N GLU A 104 -114.71 -60.99 88.94
CA GLU A 104 -113.91 -61.67 87.90
C GLU A 104 -114.66 -61.74 86.55
N ILE A 105 -116.00 -61.82 86.58
CA ILE A 105 -116.85 -61.82 85.38
C ILE A 105 -116.92 -60.43 84.72
N LEU A 106 -116.83 -59.36 85.52
CA LEU A 106 -116.92 -57.97 85.05
C LEU A 106 -115.64 -57.47 84.35
N GLU A 107 -114.50 -58.09 84.62
CA GLU A 107 -113.19 -57.60 84.14
C GLU A 107 -112.88 -58.02 82.67
N HIS A 108 -113.47 -59.11 82.18
CA HIS A 108 -113.10 -59.75 80.90
C HIS A 108 -113.99 -59.40 79.67
N PHE A 109 -115.01 -58.53 79.79
CA PHE A 109 -115.96 -58.31 78.68
C PHE A 109 -115.49 -57.33 77.58
N ASP A 110 -114.69 -56.30 77.91
CA ASP A 110 -114.35 -55.18 76.99
C ASP A 110 -112.94 -55.27 76.36
N GLU A 111 -112.14 -56.27 76.76
CA GLU A 111 -110.68 -56.33 76.53
C GLU A 111 -110.28 -56.25 75.04
N ALA A 112 -110.97 -56.97 74.15
CA ALA A 112 -110.62 -57.08 72.73
C ALA A 112 -110.84 -55.78 71.92
N TYR A 113 -111.82 -54.95 72.28
CA TYR A 113 -112.06 -53.68 71.57
C TYR A 113 -111.04 -52.60 71.96
N LEU A 114 -110.58 -52.62 73.22
CA LEU A 114 -109.53 -51.74 73.72
C LEU A 114 -108.19 -52.02 73.02
N GLU A 115 -107.86 -53.30 72.78
CA GLU A 115 -106.64 -53.69 72.08
C GLU A 115 -106.59 -53.12 70.64
N TYR A 116 -107.66 -53.29 69.84
CA TYR A 116 -107.67 -52.81 68.46
C TYR A 116 -107.61 -51.28 68.35
N TYR A 117 -108.26 -50.55 69.27
CA TYR A 117 -108.11 -49.10 69.36
C TYR A 117 -106.67 -48.68 69.71
N GLY A 118 -106.00 -49.44 70.59
CA GLY A 118 -104.58 -49.28 70.89
C GLY A 118 -103.69 -49.42 69.65
N GLN A 119 -103.91 -50.45 68.83
CA GLN A 119 -103.13 -50.70 67.60
C GLN A 119 -103.29 -49.56 66.58
N LEU A 120 -104.53 -49.06 66.36
CA LEU A 120 -104.80 -47.94 65.46
C LEU A 120 -104.17 -46.63 65.94
N ARG A 121 -104.18 -46.38 67.25
CA ARG A 121 -103.54 -45.22 67.87
C ARG A 121 -102.01 -45.30 67.80
N SER A 122 -101.42 -46.49 67.93
CA SER A 122 -99.99 -46.72 67.68
C SER A 122 -99.63 -46.33 66.25
N ARG A 123 -100.37 -46.84 65.26
CA ARG A 123 -100.08 -46.58 63.84
C ARG A 123 -100.18 -45.12 63.43
N ALA A 124 -101.14 -44.37 63.99
CA ALA A 124 -101.19 -42.92 63.80
C ALA A 124 -99.95 -42.24 64.40
N SER A 125 -99.58 -42.58 65.63
CA SER A 125 -98.39 -42.05 66.31
C SER A 125 -97.09 -42.40 65.58
N GLU A 126 -96.98 -43.60 65.01
CA GLU A 126 -95.83 -44.05 64.19
C GLU A 126 -95.68 -43.16 62.93
N CYS A 127 -96.78 -42.82 62.26
CA CYS A 127 -96.76 -41.93 61.10
C CYS A 127 -96.43 -40.46 61.46
N ASP A 128 -97.00 -39.93 62.54
CA ASP A 128 -96.70 -38.57 63.01
C ASP A 128 -95.21 -38.45 63.43
N THR A 129 -94.67 -39.48 64.09
CA THR A 129 -93.24 -39.56 64.46
C THR A 129 -92.36 -39.55 63.21
N MET A 130 -92.70 -40.36 62.19
CA MET A 130 -91.93 -40.42 60.95
C MET A 130 -91.97 -39.09 60.17
N LEU A 131 -93.10 -38.38 60.18
CA LEU A 131 -93.18 -37.04 59.58
C LEU A 131 -92.31 -36.02 60.33
N GLN A 132 -92.30 -36.07 61.67
CA GLN A 132 -91.42 -35.23 62.48
C GLN A 132 -89.93 -35.54 62.21
N GLU A 133 -89.53 -36.81 62.14
CA GLU A 133 -88.17 -37.22 61.79
C GLU A 133 -87.75 -36.72 60.39
N ILE A 134 -88.67 -36.71 59.42
CA ILE A 134 -88.43 -36.17 58.07
C ILE A 134 -88.24 -34.64 58.10
N ASP A 135 -89.07 -33.89 58.83
CA ASP A 135 -88.92 -32.43 58.95
C ASP A 135 -87.67 -32.02 59.76
N GLU A 136 -87.31 -32.77 60.80
CA GLU A 136 -86.04 -32.59 61.52
C GLU A 136 -84.83 -32.92 60.63
N SER A 137 -84.94 -33.94 59.78
CA SER A 137 -83.92 -34.29 58.77
C SER A 137 -83.78 -33.21 57.70
N LEU A 138 -84.88 -32.68 57.17
CA LEU A 138 -84.88 -31.58 56.18
C LEU A 138 -84.40 -30.26 56.79
N GLY A 139 -84.75 -29.99 58.05
CA GLY A 139 -84.21 -28.87 58.82
C GLY A 139 -82.70 -28.98 59.02
N SER A 140 -82.21 -30.18 59.30
CA SER A 140 -80.78 -30.49 59.44
C SER A 140 -80.03 -30.37 58.10
N LEU A 141 -80.64 -30.83 56.99
CA LEU A 141 -80.08 -30.70 55.64
C LEU A 141 -79.97 -29.23 55.20
N ARG A 142 -81.00 -28.40 55.50
CA ARG A 142 -80.98 -26.95 55.24
C ARG A 142 -79.88 -26.25 56.03
N LYS A 143 -79.71 -26.58 57.32
CA LYS A 143 -78.59 -26.09 58.15
C LYS A 143 -77.25 -26.50 57.54
N LEU A 144 -77.08 -27.78 57.16
CA LEU A 144 -75.85 -28.27 56.53
C LEU A 144 -75.54 -27.55 55.21
N THR A 145 -76.54 -27.21 54.40
CA THR A 145 -76.33 -26.41 53.17
C THR A 145 -75.95 -24.96 53.49
N GLN A 146 -76.52 -24.34 54.54
CA GLN A 146 -76.13 -23.00 54.97
C GLN A 146 -74.70 -22.96 55.50
N GLU A 147 -74.32 -23.91 56.37
CA GLU A 147 -72.95 -24.04 56.88
C GLU A 147 -71.96 -24.37 55.75
N PHE A 148 -72.31 -25.25 54.81
CA PHE A 148 -71.48 -25.55 53.65
C PHE A 148 -71.23 -24.30 52.78
N ASN A 149 -72.28 -23.51 52.51
CA ASN A 149 -72.14 -22.27 51.73
C ASN A 149 -71.31 -21.22 52.47
N PHE A 150 -71.53 -21.06 53.79
CA PHE A 150 -70.74 -20.15 54.63
C PHE A 150 -69.26 -20.56 54.66
N VAL A 151 -68.96 -21.85 54.88
CA VAL A 151 -67.60 -22.38 54.81
C VAL A 151 -67.01 -22.22 53.42
N SER A 152 -67.77 -22.48 52.35
CA SER A 152 -67.30 -22.31 50.97
C SER A 152 -66.92 -20.86 50.65
N GLU A 153 -67.77 -19.89 51.02
CA GLU A 153 -67.48 -18.46 50.85
C GLU A 153 -66.27 -18.02 51.69
N LYS A 154 -66.18 -18.45 52.95
CA LYS A 154 -65.02 -18.13 53.82
C LYS A 154 -63.73 -18.79 53.35
N THR A 155 -63.78 -20.04 52.88
CA THR A 155 -62.62 -20.74 52.31
C THR A 155 -62.21 -20.11 50.97
N SER A 156 -63.15 -19.70 50.12
CA SER A 156 -62.84 -19.00 48.86
C SER A 156 -62.20 -17.63 49.12
N SER A 157 -62.75 -16.86 50.07
CA SER A 157 -62.19 -15.57 50.49
C SER A 157 -60.80 -15.73 51.12
N LEU A 158 -60.62 -16.73 51.99
CA LEU A 158 -59.32 -17.07 52.57
C LEU A 158 -58.32 -17.54 51.51
N HIS A 159 -58.75 -18.32 50.51
CA HIS A 159 -57.89 -18.80 49.43
C HIS A 159 -57.43 -17.65 48.55
N GLN A 160 -58.34 -16.76 48.14
CA GLN A 160 -58.02 -15.55 47.36
C GLN A 160 -57.11 -14.59 48.13
N ALA A 161 -57.35 -14.38 49.43
CA ALA A 161 -56.46 -13.60 50.28
C ALA A 161 -55.07 -14.24 50.41
N SER A 162 -55.02 -15.58 50.58
CA SER A 162 -53.77 -16.34 50.67
C SER A 162 -52.99 -16.31 49.36
N GLU A 163 -53.67 -16.39 48.21
CA GLU A 163 -53.07 -16.28 46.88
C GLU A 163 -52.52 -14.88 46.62
N SER A 164 -53.27 -13.82 46.95
CA SER A 164 -52.77 -12.44 46.86
C SER A 164 -51.53 -12.24 47.73
N LEU A 165 -51.52 -12.78 48.96
CA LEU A 165 -50.39 -12.69 49.87
C LEU A 165 -49.19 -13.50 49.37
N LEU A 166 -49.41 -14.65 48.73
CA LEU A 166 -48.38 -15.42 48.03
C LEU A 166 -47.79 -14.64 46.84
N GLN A 167 -48.63 -14.04 46.00
CA GLN A 167 -48.19 -13.20 44.89
C GLN A 167 -47.37 -12.01 45.38
N ASP A 168 -47.79 -11.36 46.46
CA ASP A 168 -47.06 -10.23 47.04
C ASP A 168 -45.77 -10.67 47.76
N GLN A 169 -45.75 -11.85 48.39
CA GLN A 169 -44.53 -12.46 48.90
C GLN A 169 -43.52 -12.74 47.77
N THR A 170 -43.97 -13.26 46.62
CA THR A 170 -43.12 -13.43 45.43
C THR A 170 -42.59 -12.09 44.93
N LYS A 171 -43.47 -11.10 44.68
CA LYS A 171 -43.06 -9.74 44.23
C LYS A 171 -42.05 -9.10 45.18
N LEU A 172 -42.23 -9.26 46.50
CA LEU A 172 -41.31 -8.74 47.52
C LEU A 172 -39.98 -9.52 47.56
N SER A 173 -40.01 -10.84 47.33
CA SER A 173 -38.80 -11.66 47.19
C SER A 173 -37.99 -11.24 45.97
N ASP A 174 -38.62 -11.14 44.80
CA ASP A 174 -38.02 -10.76 43.53
C ASP A 174 -37.44 -9.34 43.60
N SER A 175 -38.20 -8.39 44.16
CA SER A 175 -37.73 -7.03 44.44
C SER A 175 -36.53 -7.03 45.39
N GLY A 176 -36.55 -7.88 46.41
CA GLY A 176 -35.44 -8.08 47.33
C GLY A 176 -34.19 -8.67 46.67
N GLU A 177 -34.35 -9.58 45.71
CA GLU A 177 -33.23 -10.13 44.92
C GLU A 177 -32.64 -9.11 43.96
N GLU A 178 -33.46 -8.34 43.26
CA GLU A 178 -32.99 -7.27 42.38
C GLU A 178 -32.29 -6.15 43.17
N ILE A 179 -32.80 -5.78 44.37
CA ILE A 179 -32.11 -4.86 45.28
C ILE A 179 -30.75 -5.45 45.72
N ARG A 180 -30.70 -6.72 46.15
CA ARG A 180 -29.43 -7.40 46.52
C ARG A 180 -28.43 -7.41 45.37
N LYS A 181 -28.88 -7.70 44.15
CA LYS A 181 -28.10 -7.75 42.91
C LYS A 181 -27.53 -6.38 42.53
N ARG A 182 -28.32 -5.30 42.65
CA ARG A 182 -27.84 -3.92 42.44
C ARG A 182 -26.86 -3.47 43.52
N LEU A 183 -27.18 -3.76 44.80
CA LEU A 183 -26.36 -3.36 45.95
C LEU A 183 -24.96 -4.00 45.96
N LYS A 184 -24.80 -5.19 45.36
CA LYS A 184 -23.50 -5.86 45.14
C LYS A 184 -22.44 -4.92 44.54
N TYR A 185 -22.82 -4.12 43.53
CA TYR A 185 -21.91 -3.20 42.85
C TYR A 185 -21.49 -1.99 43.71
N PHE A 186 -22.15 -1.74 44.84
CA PHE A 186 -21.79 -0.70 45.79
C PHE A 186 -20.99 -1.27 46.98
N SER A 187 -21.39 -2.41 47.53
CA SER A 187 -20.72 -3.03 48.69
C SER A 187 -19.32 -3.60 48.37
N GLN A 188 -19.04 -3.97 47.12
CA GLN A 188 -17.74 -4.54 46.74
C GLN A 188 -16.58 -3.53 46.77
N ALA A 189 -16.84 -2.22 46.72
CA ALA A 189 -15.80 -1.18 46.66
C ALA A 189 -14.83 -1.24 47.84
N GLU A 190 -15.34 -1.40 49.07
CA GLU A 190 -14.51 -1.45 50.28
C GLU A 190 -13.70 -2.74 50.37
N SER A 191 -14.31 -3.89 50.01
CA SER A 191 -13.63 -5.18 49.95
C SER A 191 -12.49 -5.20 48.91
N ILE A 192 -12.73 -4.61 47.73
CA ILE A 192 -11.70 -4.44 46.70
C ILE A 192 -10.59 -3.52 47.18
N SER A 193 -10.94 -2.36 47.75
CA SER A 193 -9.96 -1.40 48.29
C SER A 193 -9.09 -2.04 49.37
N GLN A 194 -9.69 -2.76 50.33
CA GLN A 194 -8.94 -3.47 51.38
C GLN A 194 -8.01 -4.56 50.80
N ARG A 195 -8.46 -5.34 49.80
CA ARG A 195 -7.58 -6.29 49.10
C ARG A 195 -6.38 -5.58 48.46
N LEU A 196 -6.61 -4.47 47.74
CA LEU A 196 -5.55 -3.64 47.14
C LEU A 196 -4.72 -2.82 48.16
N HIS A 197 -5.03 -2.87 49.46
CA HIS A 197 -4.18 -2.32 50.52
C HIS A 197 -3.25 -3.37 51.17
N ASN A 198 -3.48 -4.66 50.95
CA ASN A 198 -2.62 -5.71 51.48
C ASN A 198 -1.36 -5.89 50.61
N PRO A 199 -0.14 -5.67 51.14
CA PRO A 199 1.11 -5.78 50.37
C PRO A 199 1.48 -7.21 49.98
N THR A 200 0.73 -8.21 50.48
CA THR A 200 0.85 -9.63 50.14
C THR A 200 0.12 -10.02 48.86
N VAL A 201 -0.67 -9.12 48.25
CA VAL A 201 -1.36 -9.40 46.98
C VAL A 201 -0.36 -9.35 45.82
N SER A 202 0.11 -10.52 45.41
CA SER A 202 0.91 -10.72 44.21
C SER A 202 0.08 -10.49 42.95
N VAL A 203 0.55 -9.55 42.12
CA VAL A 203 0.02 -9.27 40.76
C VAL A 203 0.08 -10.51 39.84
N SER A 204 0.91 -11.51 40.16
CA SER A 204 1.02 -12.77 39.40
C SER A 204 0.04 -13.87 39.82
N ASN A 205 -0.96 -13.56 40.65
CA ASN A 205 -2.01 -14.52 41.03
C ASN A 205 -3.27 -14.29 40.20
N GLU A 206 -3.98 -15.35 39.84
CA GLU A 206 -5.19 -15.26 38.98
C GLU A 206 -6.33 -14.50 39.67
N SER A 207 -6.38 -14.58 41.00
CA SER A 207 -7.26 -13.77 41.84
C SER A 207 -7.02 -12.25 41.76
N PHE A 208 -5.92 -11.79 41.15
CA PHE A 208 -5.73 -10.39 40.78
C PHE A 208 -6.48 -10.02 39.50
N ALA A 209 -6.56 -10.93 38.51
CA ALA A 209 -7.39 -10.73 37.33
C ALA A 209 -8.88 -10.74 37.69
N ASP A 210 -9.31 -11.56 38.65
CA ASP A 210 -10.67 -11.50 39.21
C ASP A 210 -10.98 -10.13 39.86
N VAL A 211 -10.00 -9.54 40.55
CA VAL A 211 -10.11 -8.20 41.13
C VAL A 211 -10.28 -7.15 40.03
N LEU A 212 -9.45 -7.20 38.96
CA LEU A 212 -9.57 -6.29 37.82
C LEU A 212 -10.93 -6.43 37.12
N ASN A 213 -11.34 -7.65 36.78
CA ASN A 213 -12.64 -7.91 36.17
C ASN A 213 -13.79 -7.34 37.02
N THR A 214 -13.73 -7.51 38.35
CA THR A 214 -14.77 -6.95 39.25
C THR A 214 -14.73 -5.42 39.30
N ILE A 215 -13.54 -4.80 39.24
CA ILE A 215 -13.42 -3.33 39.17
C ILE A 215 -14.00 -2.81 37.86
N ASP A 216 -13.62 -3.41 36.74
CA ASP A 216 -14.07 -3.01 35.41
C ASP A 216 -15.59 -3.17 35.25
N ASP A 217 -16.15 -4.32 35.66
CA ASP A 217 -17.59 -4.59 35.63
C ASP A 217 -18.37 -3.60 36.54
N CYS A 218 -17.79 -3.19 37.68
CA CYS A 218 -18.34 -2.13 38.53
C CYS A 218 -18.28 -0.75 37.86
N ILE A 219 -17.17 -0.39 37.20
CA ILE A 219 -17.04 0.88 36.48
C ILE A 219 -18.08 0.96 35.34
N GLU A 220 -18.21 -0.12 34.56
CA GLU A 220 -19.18 -0.20 33.47
C GLU A 220 -20.63 -0.14 33.98
N TYR A 221 -20.95 -0.86 35.07
CA TYR A 221 -22.27 -0.78 35.69
C TYR A 221 -22.62 0.64 36.16
N MET A 222 -21.67 1.39 36.75
CA MET A 222 -21.88 2.79 37.13
C MET A 222 -21.97 3.72 35.90
N ARG A 223 -21.29 3.40 34.80
CA ARG A 223 -21.37 4.14 33.52
C ARG A 223 -22.73 3.98 32.84
N VAL A 224 -23.30 2.78 32.87
CA VAL A 224 -24.62 2.46 32.30
C VAL A 224 -25.77 3.01 33.15
N ASN A 225 -25.57 3.19 34.45
CA ASN A 225 -26.61 3.67 35.38
C ASN A 225 -26.26 5.03 36.05
N PRO A 226 -26.07 6.13 35.28
CA PRO A 226 -25.68 7.44 35.81
C PRO A 226 -26.79 8.12 36.64
N SER A 227 -28.01 7.59 36.64
CA SER A 227 -29.17 8.12 37.36
C SER A 227 -29.23 7.73 38.85
N PHE A 228 -28.37 6.83 39.33
CA PHE A 228 -28.30 6.53 40.77
C PHE A 228 -27.52 7.62 41.53
N CYS A 229 -28.07 8.10 42.64
CA CYS A 229 -27.59 9.27 43.38
C CYS A 229 -26.10 9.21 43.78
N GLU A 230 -25.56 8.01 44.07
CA GLU A 230 -24.15 7.83 44.45
C GLU A 230 -23.25 7.25 43.32
N ALA A 231 -23.76 7.02 42.10
CA ALA A 231 -23.00 6.37 41.03
C ALA A 231 -21.71 7.12 40.66
N SER A 232 -21.75 8.46 40.66
CA SER A 232 -20.59 9.32 40.42
C SER A 232 -19.51 9.13 41.49
N ALA A 233 -19.90 9.12 42.76
CA ALA A 233 -18.99 8.93 43.90
C ALA A 233 -18.37 7.52 43.90
N TYR A 234 -19.14 6.47 43.59
CA TYR A 234 -18.60 5.12 43.48
C TYR A 234 -17.75 4.90 42.22
N SER A 235 -18.10 5.52 41.08
CA SER A 235 -17.24 5.52 39.89
C SER A 235 -15.85 6.11 40.18
N VAL A 236 -15.78 7.22 40.94
CA VAL A 236 -14.49 7.77 41.42
C VAL A 236 -13.78 6.81 42.37
N LYS A 237 -14.46 6.20 43.35
CA LYS A 237 -13.85 5.19 44.24
C LYS A 237 -13.25 4.01 43.44
N TYR A 238 -13.95 3.51 42.43
CA TYR A 238 -13.49 2.41 41.59
C TYR A 238 -12.34 2.81 40.67
N ARG A 239 -12.34 4.02 40.08
CA ARG A 239 -11.18 4.56 39.35
C ARG A 239 -9.95 4.70 40.23
N THR A 240 -10.09 5.13 41.49
CA THR A 240 -8.97 5.15 42.45
C THR A 240 -8.45 3.74 42.75
N CYS A 241 -9.34 2.73 42.83
CA CYS A 241 -8.92 1.33 42.96
C CYS A 241 -8.19 0.83 41.70
N LEU A 242 -8.68 1.16 40.50
CA LEU A 242 -8.07 0.83 39.22
C LEU A 242 -6.67 1.46 39.09
N ALA A 243 -6.54 2.76 39.34
CA ALA A 243 -5.25 3.47 39.33
C ALA A 243 -4.24 2.85 40.31
N LYS A 244 -4.70 2.38 41.49
CA LYS A 244 -3.84 1.66 42.43
C LYS A 244 -3.42 0.29 41.92
N ALA A 245 -4.32 -0.47 41.31
CA ALA A 245 -4.01 -1.76 40.70
C ALA A 245 -3.05 -1.61 39.50
N ALA A 246 -3.26 -0.60 38.66
CA ALA A 246 -2.36 -0.19 37.58
C ALA A 246 -0.96 0.14 38.10
N GLN A 247 -0.84 0.94 39.16
CA GLN A 247 0.45 1.25 39.80
C GLN A 247 1.13 0.00 40.39
N MET A 248 0.37 -0.97 40.93
CA MET A 248 0.94 -2.26 41.36
C MET A 248 1.47 -3.07 40.16
N MET A 249 0.75 -3.13 39.04
CA MET A 249 1.22 -3.77 37.80
C MET A 249 2.49 -3.09 37.27
N LYS A 250 2.50 -1.76 37.19
CA LYS A 250 3.65 -0.94 36.79
C LYS A 250 4.88 -1.25 37.64
N VAL A 251 4.78 -1.11 38.96
CA VAL A 251 5.89 -1.37 39.89
C VAL A 251 6.40 -2.82 39.78
N TYR A 252 5.51 -3.80 39.60
CA TYR A 252 5.92 -5.19 39.41
C TYR A 252 6.74 -5.40 38.12
N VAL A 253 6.27 -4.85 36.98
CA VAL A 253 6.99 -4.95 35.71
C VAL A 253 8.29 -4.16 35.73
N THR A 254 8.28 -2.91 36.21
CA THR A 254 9.49 -2.08 36.38
C THR A 254 10.54 -2.79 37.23
N ASN A 255 10.15 -3.43 38.33
CA ASN A 255 11.08 -4.19 39.17
C ASN A 255 11.66 -5.42 38.44
N ILE A 256 10.89 -6.12 37.61
CA ILE A 256 11.44 -7.23 36.80
C ILE A 256 12.45 -6.72 35.77
N LEU A 257 12.11 -5.64 35.05
CA LEU A 257 12.96 -5.08 34.00
C LEU A 257 14.24 -4.46 34.58
N ALA A 258 14.15 -3.71 35.69
CA ALA A 258 15.32 -3.19 36.40
C ALA A 258 16.24 -4.30 36.95
N ASN A 259 15.66 -5.41 37.46
CA ASN A 259 16.45 -6.58 37.87
C ASN A 259 17.12 -7.30 36.69
N ALA A 260 16.49 -7.33 35.51
CA ALA A 260 17.14 -7.83 34.29
C ALA A 260 18.30 -6.91 33.87
N THR A 261 18.06 -5.60 33.80
CA THR A 261 19.09 -4.58 33.50
C THR A 261 20.28 -4.67 34.44
N ALA A 262 20.04 -4.78 35.75
CA ALA A 262 21.11 -4.91 36.75
C ALA A 262 21.94 -6.21 36.57
N GLN A 263 21.34 -7.31 36.09
CA GLN A 263 22.07 -8.55 35.78
C GLN A 263 22.93 -8.45 34.51
N VAL A 264 22.51 -7.65 33.53
CA VAL A 264 23.31 -7.40 32.30
C VAL A 264 24.47 -6.44 32.60
N LEU A 265 24.22 -5.36 33.34
CA LEU A 265 25.24 -4.37 33.73
C LEU A 265 26.20 -4.91 34.81
N SER A 266 25.76 -5.83 35.66
CA SER A 266 26.59 -6.45 36.72
C SER A 266 26.42 -7.98 36.77
N PRO A 267 27.10 -8.73 35.87
CA PRO A 267 27.06 -10.20 35.87
C PRO A 267 27.76 -10.77 37.12
N LYS A 268 26.99 -10.99 38.18
CA LYS A 268 27.46 -11.52 39.48
C LYS A 268 27.74 -13.03 39.40
N GLY A 269 28.96 -13.39 38.99
CA GLY A 269 29.54 -14.72 39.19
C GLY A 269 30.32 -15.23 37.98
N GLY A 270 31.60 -15.53 38.17
CA GLY A 270 32.47 -16.11 37.13
C GLY A 270 33.90 -15.59 37.16
N GLN A 271 34.76 -16.17 37.99
CA GLN A 271 36.21 -16.00 37.83
C GLN A 271 36.68 -16.81 36.60
N GLY A 272 37.59 -16.26 35.80
CA GLY A 272 38.38 -17.02 34.82
C GLY A 272 37.90 -17.05 33.36
N ALA A 273 36.74 -16.47 33.02
CA ALA A 273 36.28 -16.37 31.63
C ALA A 273 36.15 -14.92 31.16
N ALA A 274 36.91 -14.54 30.13
CA ALA A 274 36.80 -13.24 29.48
C ALA A 274 35.60 -13.22 28.51
N ALA A 275 34.39 -13.08 29.05
CA ALA A 275 33.21 -12.81 28.23
C ALA A 275 33.42 -11.49 27.44
N PRO A 276 33.14 -11.46 26.12
CA PRO A 276 33.32 -10.25 25.33
C PRO A 276 32.42 -9.13 25.84
N ARG A 277 33.02 -7.96 26.11
CA ARG A 277 32.31 -6.76 26.58
C ARG A 277 31.80 -5.88 25.44
N SER A 278 32.21 -6.15 24.21
CA SER A 278 31.83 -5.40 23.01
C SER A 278 30.71 -6.10 22.24
N LEU A 279 29.79 -5.31 21.67
CA LEU A 279 28.75 -5.80 20.77
C LEU A 279 29.31 -6.30 19.42
N GLU A 280 30.58 -6.01 19.11
CA GLU A 280 31.28 -6.51 17.89
C GLU A 280 31.17 -8.02 17.71
N ALA A 281 31.05 -8.79 18.79
CA ALA A 281 30.85 -10.24 18.72
C ALA A 281 29.56 -10.66 17.98
N LEU A 282 28.59 -9.77 17.79
CA LEU A 282 27.37 -10.02 17.00
C LEU A 282 27.53 -9.73 15.50
N GLU A 283 28.62 -9.06 15.07
CA GLU A 283 28.90 -8.78 13.65
C GLU A 283 29.17 -10.09 12.86
N GLN A 284 29.83 -11.06 13.48
CA GLN A 284 30.28 -12.28 12.80
C GLN A 284 29.26 -13.42 12.93
N LEU A 285 28.22 -13.39 12.08
CA LEU A 285 27.26 -14.48 11.88
C LEU A 285 27.90 -15.72 11.19
N LYS A 286 28.95 -16.27 11.80
CA LYS A 286 29.47 -17.60 11.53
C LYS A 286 28.81 -18.58 12.51
N VAL A 287 28.05 -19.52 11.97
CA VAL A 287 27.35 -20.55 12.75
C VAL A 287 28.35 -21.34 13.59
N GLY A 288 28.21 -21.24 14.92
CA GLY A 288 28.99 -22.03 15.89
C GLY A 288 30.12 -21.32 16.64
N ASP A 289 30.34 -20.01 16.46
CA ASP A 289 31.36 -19.29 17.23
C ASP A 289 30.84 -18.90 18.63
N ARG A 290 31.50 -19.39 19.69
CA ARG A 290 31.07 -19.25 21.08
C ARG A 290 31.06 -17.80 21.59
N ALA A 291 31.79 -16.89 20.94
CA ALA A 291 31.81 -15.48 21.31
C ALA A 291 30.48 -14.78 20.98
N THR A 292 29.84 -15.13 19.85
CA THR A 292 28.59 -14.49 19.39
C THR A 292 27.43 -14.91 20.30
N GLU A 293 27.34 -16.21 20.58
CA GLU A 293 26.34 -16.82 21.47
C GLU A 293 26.46 -16.29 22.90
N ALA A 294 27.69 -16.11 23.42
CA ALA A 294 27.92 -15.52 24.73
C ALA A 294 27.48 -14.05 24.83
N ALA A 295 27.71 -13.25 23.78
CA ALA A 295 27.23 -11.87 23.71
C ALA A 295 25.70 -11.81 23.64
N PHE A 296 25.08 -12.59 22.75
CA PHE A 296 23.62 -12.66 22.63
C PHE A 296 22.95 -13.12 23.94
N ALA A 297 23.49 -14.14 24.60
CA ALA A 297 23.00 -14.62 25.89
C ALA A 297 23.10 -13.57 27.03
N LEU A 298 24.10 -12.67 26.96
CA LEU A 298 24.27 -11.56 27.89
C LEU A 298 23.27 -10.43 27.63
N PHE A 299 23.17 -9.93 26.39
CA PHE A 299 22.36 -8.75 26.05
C PHE A 299 20.85 -9.05 25.86
N TYR A 300 20.49 -10.23 25.36
CA TYR A 300 19.12 -10.64 25.07
C TYR A 300 18.62 -11.74 26.01
N GLY A 301 19.43 -12.76 26.29
CA GLY A 301 19.03 -13.95 27.05
C GLY A 301 18.42 -13.65 28.43
N LYS A 302 18.93 -12.64 29.16
CA LYS A 302 18.39 -12.23 30.46
C LYS A 302 17.00 -11.57 30.38
N PHE A 303 16.70 -10.87 29.29
CA PHE A 303 15.37 -10.30 29.03
C PHE A 303 14.41 -11.37 28.50
N GLN A 304 14.86 -12.25 27.60
CA GLN A 304 14.05 -13.38 27.12
C GLN A 304 13.63 -14.31 28.27
N ALA A 305 14.48 -14.52 29.28
CA ALA A 305 14.14 -15.30 30.48
C ALA A 305 13.12 -14.61 31.42
N SER A 306 12.99 -13.27 31.38
CA SER A 306 11.99 -12.53 32.17
C SER A 306 10.69 -12.29 31.41
N ALA A 307 10.72 -12.33 30.08
CA ALA A 307 9.59 -12.04 29.20
C ALA A 307 8.30 -12.81 29.54
N PRO A 308 8.27 -14.13 29.83
CA PRO A 308 7.02 -14.83 30.14
C PRO A 308 6.30 -14.28 31.40
N ARG A 309 7.05 -13.76 32.37
CA ARG A 309 6.49 -13.17 33.60
C ARG A 309 5.89 -11.79 33.37
N VAL A 310 6.45 -11.03 32.44
CA VAL A 310 5.92 -9.71 32.05
C VAL A 310 4.77 -9.87 31.07
N LYS A 311 4.89 -10.76 30.07
CA LYS A 311 3.87 -11.02 29.04
C LYS A 311 2.52 -11.44 29.63
N ARG A 312 2.52 -12.15 30.77
CA ARG A 312 1.29 -12.46 31.51
C ARG A 312 0.57 -11.23 32.08
N ILE A 313 1.29 -10.16 32.40
CA ILE A 313 0.71 -8.93 32.95
C ILE A 313 0.37 -7.95 31.83
N THR A 314 1.24 -7.81 30.83
CA THR A 314 0.94 -6.98 29.64
C THR A 314 -0.23 -7.54 28.86
N GLY A 315 -0.34 -8.86 28.67
CA GLY A 315 -1.51 -9.50 28.06
C GLY A 315 -2.83 -9.16 28.77
N LEU A 316 -2.86 -9.17 30.10
CA LEU A 316 -4.05 -8.76 30.88
C LEU A 316 -4.41 -7.27 30.66
N ILE A 317 -3.43 -6.41 30.35
CA ILE A 317 -3.66 -4.98 30.04
C ILE A 317 -4.12 -4.83 28.58
N GLU A 318 -3.48 -5.54 27.64
CA GLU A 318 -3.80 -5.54 26.20
C GLU A 318 -5.21 -6.11 25.91
N GLU A 319 -5.70 -7.05 26.73
CA GLU A 319 -7.08 -7.56 26.75
C GLU A 319 -8.12 -6.53 27.23
N ARG A 320 -7.71 -5.47 27.94
CA ARG A 320 -8.60 -4.55 28.69
C ARG A 320 -8.58 -3.11 28.18
N LEU A 321 -7.84 -2.83 27.10
CA LEU A 321 -7.75 -1.49 26.48
C LEU A 321 -9.14 -0.90 26.16
N ASP A 322 -10.06 -1.71 25.64
CA ASP A 322 -11.42 -1.28 25.28
C ASP A 322 -12.31 -0.95 26.50
N ARG A 323 -11.89 -1.30 27.74
CA ARG A 323 -12.66 -1.09 28.97
C ARG A 323 -12.37 0.24 29.68
N SER A 324 -11.13 0.72 29.66
CA SER A 324 -10.78 2.04 30.22
C SER A 324 -9.50 2.61 29.59
N PRO A 325 -9.45 3.92 29.26
CA PRO A 325 -8.21 4.57 28.80
C PRO A 325 -7.09 4.55 29.84
N ASP A 326 -7.38 4.30 31.12
CA ASP A 326 -6.37 4.08 32.16
C ASP A 326 -5.40 2.92 31.80
N TYR A 327 -5.89 1.89 31.09
CA TYR A 327 -5.08 0.76 30.62
C TYR A 327 -4.19 1.12 29.42
N GLU A 328 -4.64 2.01 28.53
CA GLU A 328 -3.86 2.52 27.40
C GLU A 328 -2.70 3.39 27.89
N ILE A 329 -2.98 4.30 28.83
CA ILE A 329 -1.96 5.12 29.50
C ILE A 329 -0.93 4.21 30.19
N LEU A 330 -1.38 3.22 30.96
CA LEU A 330 -0.50 2.25 31.61
C LEU A 330 0.38 1.48 30.61
N LEU A 331 -0.19 1.03 29.47
CA LEU A 331 0.57 0.33 28.44
C LEU A 331 1.65 1.24 27.82
N GLY A 332 1.32 2.50 27.53
CA GLY A 332 2.29 3.51 27.08
C GLY A 332 3.40 3.80 28.08
N GLU A 333 3.12 3.79 29.39
CA GLU A 333 4.14 3.89 30.44
C GLU A 333 5.01 2.63 30.57
N LEU A 334 4.44 1.44 30.34
CA LEU A 334 5.17 0.17 30.35
C LEU A 334 6.11 0.05 29.13
N HIS A 335 5.64 0.46 27.96
CA HIS A 335 6.48 0.60 26.76
C HIS A 335 7.67 1.53 27.03
N GLN A 336 7.42 2.75 27.52
CA GLN A 336 8.47 3.73 27.79
C GLN A 336 9.46 3.22 28.85
N THR A 337 8.96 2.55 29.90
CA THR A 337 9.80 1.94 30.94
C THR A 337 10.71 0.86 30.35
N TYR A 338 10.16 -0.05 29.54
CA TYR A 338 10.93 -1.10 28.87
C TYR A 338 12.02 -0.52 27.96
N LEU A 339 11.66 0.42 27.10
CA LEU A 339 12.59 1.03 26.14
C LEU A 339 13.70 1.82 26.85
N THR A 340 13.38 2.53 27.94
CA THR A 340 14.38 3.23 28.77
C THR A 340 15.39 2.26 29.41
N GLN A 341 14.92 1.09 29.87
CA GLN A 341 15.78 0.04 30.41
C GLN A 341 16.66 -0.60 29.32
N ARG A 342 16.13 -0.85 28.11
CA ARG A 342 16.93 -1.32 26.95
C ARG A 342 17.97 -0.29 26.51
N ALA A 343 17.60 0.99 26.38
CA ALA A 343 18.51 2.08 25.99
C ALA A 343 19.72 2.21 26.92
N THR A 344 19.51 2.07 28.24
CA THR A 344 20.58 2.10 29.26
C THR A 344 21.67 1.05 29.02
N ILE A 345 21.34 -0.06 28.34
CA ILE A 345 22.29 -1.13 27.97
C ILE A 345 22.80 -0.92 26.54
N MET A 346 21.87 -0.78 25.59
CA MET A 346 22.16 -0.91 24.16
C MET A 346 22.88 0.31 23.59
N SER A 347 22.52 1.53 23.97
CA SER A 347 23.10 2.74 23.37
C SER A 347 24.63 2.82 23.60
N GLY A 348 25.10 2.49 24.80
CA GLY A 348 26.54 2.42 25.08
C GLY A 348 27.27 1.25 24.42
N GLY A 349 26.59 0.10 24.26
CA GLY A 349 27.14 -1.06 23.56
C GLY A 349 27.28 -0.85 22.05
N VAL A 350 26.27 -0.25 21.42
CA VAL A 350 26.23 0.10 20.00
C VAL A 350 27.27 1.17 19.67
N ASP A 351 27.34 2.25 20.48
CA ASP A 351 28.33 3.32 20.33
C ASP A 351 29.77 2.80 20.36
N GLN A 352 30.10 1.95 21.33
CA GLN A 352 31.43 1.35 21.43
C GLN A 352 31.71 0.42 20.25
N ALA A 353 30.78 -0.46 19.87
CA ALA A 353 30.98 -1.42 18.78
C ALA A 353 31.19 -0.73 17.43
N ILE A 354 30.38 0.28 17.07
CA ILE A 354 30.57 1.03 15.82
C ILE A 354 31.89 1.83 15.87
N LYS A 355 32.30 2.35 17.03
CA LYS A 355 33.62 3.00 17.21
C LYS A 355 34.79 2.01 17.15
N GLU A 356 34.61 0.74 17.48
CA GLU A 356 35.64 -0.30 17.33
C GLU A 356 35.73 -0.78 15.88
N LEU A 357 34.59 -0.97 15.23
CA LEU A 357 34.48 -1.26 13.80
C LEU A 357 35.11 -0.16 12.92
N ALA A 358 34.92 1.12 13.27
CA ALA A 358 35.57 2.26 12.64
C ALA A 358 37.08 2.38 12.93
N LYS A 359 37.61 1.68 13.96
CA LYS A 359 39.06 1.53 14.18
C LYS A 359 39.64 0.33 13.42
N LYS A 360 38.83 -0.70 13.18
CA LYS A 360 39.15 -1.94 12.45
C LYS A 360 39.25 -1.68 10.94
N HIS A 361 38.25 -1.05 10.33
CA HIS A 361 38.22 -0.73 8.88
C HIS A 361 38.85 0.64 8.55
N LYS A 362 40.04 0.90 9.10
CA LYS A 362 40.78 2.15 8.83
C LYS A 362 41.29 2.21 7.38
N GLY A 363 40.64 3.04 6.57
CA GLY A 363 41.01 3.31 5.17
C GLY A 363 40.10 2.63 4.14
N ASP A 364 39.27 1.66 4.56
CA ASP A 364 38.22 1.09 3.73
C ASP A 364 36.84 1.59 4.19
N HIS A 365 36.41 2.69 3.59
CA HIS A 365 35.12 3.29 3.90
C HIS A 365 33.94 2.43 3.41
N CYS A 366 34.12 1.64 2.35
CA CYS A 366 33.07 0.81 1.77
C CYS A 366 32.79 -0.40 2.67
N ALA A 367 33.84 -1.09 3.14
CA ALA A 367 33.71 -2.16 4.14
C ALA A 367 33.18 -1.66 5.49
N LEU A 368 33.60 -0.45 5.92
CA LEU A 368 33.07 0.17 7.15
C LEU A 368 31.56 0.42 7.06
N VAL A 369 31.07 1.03 5.97
CA VAL A 369 29.63 1.29 5.80
C VAL A 369 28.86 -0.04 5.75
N ARG A 370 29.29 -1.02 4.93
CA ARG A 370 28.65 -2.34 4.85
C ARG A 370 28.52 -3.02 6.21
N SER A 371 29.64 -3.14 6.94
CA SER A 371 29.65 -3.84 8.24
C SER A 371 28.88 -3.10 9.34
N ALA A 372 28.96 -1.77 9.40
CA ALA A 372 28.26 -0.97 10.41
C ALA A 372 26.74 -0.95 10.16
N CYS A 373 26.32 -0.88 8.89
CA CYS A 373 24.92 -0.96 8.51
C CYS A 373 24.35 -2.38 8.75
N ALA A 374 25.05 -3.45 8.33
CA ALA A 374 24.61 -4.83 8.56
C ALA A 374 24.48 -5.17 10.06
N PHE A 375 25.45 -4.74 10.88
CA PHE A 375 25.37 -4.82 12.35
C PHE A 375 24.10 -4.13 12.88
N MET A 376 23.80 -2.91 12.41
CA MET A 376 22.59 -2.19 12.83
C MET A 376 21.29 -2.84 12.34
N VAL A 377 21.25 -3.43 11.14
CA VAL A 377 20.09 -4.21 10.66
C VAL A 377 19.78 -5.35 11.63
N HIS A 378 20.79 -6.11 12.07
CA HIS A 378 20.59 -7.21 13.02
C HIS A 378 20.15 -6.71 14.41
N ILE A 379 20.76 -5.65 14.95
CA ILE A 379 20.31 -5.05 16.22
C ILE A 379 18.86 -4.54 16.13
N CYS A 380 18.44 -3.99 14.98
CA CYS A 380 17.04 -3.56 14.79
C CYS A 380 16.07 -4.74 14.77
N GLN A 381 16.41 -5.81 14.04
CA GLN A 381 15.61 -7.03 13.98
C GLN A 381 15.51 -7.71 15.36
N ASP A 382 16.61 -7.77 16.13
CA ASP A 382 16.63 -8.39 17.46
C ASP A 382 15.93 -7.56 18.55
N GLU A 383 16.05 -6.23 18.57
CA GLU A 383 15.25 -5.39 19.50
C GLU A 383 13.75 -5.44 19.16
N HIS A 384 13.39 -5.36 17.88
CA HIS A 384 11.99 -5.45 17.43
C HIS A 384 11.39 -6.82 17.81
N ARG A 385 12.12 -7.91 17.54
CA ARG A 385 11.71 -9.26 17.96
C ARG A 385 11.60 -9.38 19.48
N LEU A 386 12.57 -8.84 20.22
CA LEU A 386 12.54 -8.88 21.69
C LEU A 386 11.32 -8.12 22.22
N PHE A 387 10.98 -6.95 21.66
CA PHE A 387 9.80 -6.19 22.06
C PHE A 387 8.50 -7.03 21.97
N TYR A 388 8.28 -7.73 20.85
CA TYR A 388 7.10 -8.61 20.69
C TYR A 388 7.17 -9.93 21.50
N HIS A 389 8.31 -10.25 22.15
CA HIS A 389 8.33 -11.25 23.22
C HIS A 389 7.71 -10.72 24.54
N PHE A 390 7.57 -9.40 24.74
CA PHE A 390 6.96 -8.77 25.92
C PHE A 390 5.53 -8.26 25.67
N PHE A 391 5.27 -7.65 24.52
CA PHE A 391 4.00 -7.03 24.14
C PHE A 391 3.41 -7.72 22.91
N ALA A 392 2.16 -7.42 22.56
CA ALA A 392 1.48 -7.90 21.34
C ALA A 392 1.04 -6.75 20.42
N LYS A 393 0.81 -5.55 20.96
CA LYS A 393 0.49 -4.34 20.19
C LYS A 393 1.75 -3.63 19.68
N PRO A 394 1.70 -2.95 18.51
CA PRO A 394 2.76 -2.06 18.05
C PRO A 394 2.87 -0.81 18.95
N SER A 395 3.99 -0.10 18.87
CA SER A 395 4.26 1.10 19.67
C SER A 395 5.13 2.11 18.92
N GLU A 396 4.66 3.35 18.74
CA GLU A 396 5.44 4.43 18.12
C GLU A 396 6.72 4.76 18.92
N GLN A 397 6.69 4.55 20.24
CA GLN A 397 7.86 4.74 21.11
C GLN A 397 9.01 3.77 20.73
N LEU A 398 8.69 2.57 20.22
CA LEU A 398 9.72 1.64 19.72
C LEU A 398 10.45 2.25 18.52
N ILE A 399 9.73 2.89 17.59
CA ILE A 399 10.31 3.55 16.41
C ILE A 399 11.28 4.64 16.87
N GLY A 400 10.85 5.54 17.78
CA GLY A 400 11.71 6.59 18.34
C GLY A 400 12.94 6.06 19.10
N TYR A 401 12.82 4.93 19.79
CA TYR A 401 13.96 4.24 20.41
C TYR A 401 14.95 3.70 19.36
N MET A 402 14.44 3.06 18.31
CA MET A 402 15.27 2.54 17.22
C MET A 402 15.93 3.65 16.40
N GLU A 403 15.26 4.78 16.20
CA GLU A 403 15.84 5.99 15.60
C GLU A 403 16.99 6.54 16.46
N GLY A 404 16.81 6.54 17.79
CA GLY A 404 17.87 6.90 18.74
C GLY A 404 19.10 5.99 18.64
N LEU A 405 18.93 4.68 18.46
CA LEU A 405 20.06 3.77 18.20
C LEU A 405 20.69 3.99 16.81
N CYS A 406 19.89 4.22 15.78
CA CYS A 406 20.40 4.46 14.42
C CYS A 406 21.10 5.81 14.28
N THR A 407 20.74 6.81 15.08
CA THR A 407 21.43 8.12 15.13
C THR A 407 22.91 7.96 15.52
N ILE A 408 23.24 6.97 16.38
CA ILE A 408 24.63 6.65 16.76
C ILE A 408 25.45 6.20 15.52
N LEU A 409 24.85 5.42 14.62
CA LEU A 409 25.48 5.03 13.35
C LEU A 409 25.75 6.26 12.46
N TYR A 410 24.77 7.16 12.36
CA TYR A 410 24.88 8.40 11.58
C TYR A 410 26.00 9.31 12.10
N ASP A 411 26.01 9.61 13.39
CA ASP A 411 27.01 10.48 14.04
C ASP A 411 28.44 9.94 13.90
N ILE A 412 28.61 8.62 13.85
CA ILE A 412 29.93 8.00 13.65
C ILE A 412 30.32 7.94 12.17
N LEU A 413 29.41 7.61 11.24
CA LEU A 413 29.74 7.48 9.81
C LEU A 413 29.87 8.82 9.08
N ARG A 414 29.02 9.81 9.41
CA ARG A 414 28.97 11.12 8.74
C ARG A 414 30.33 11.85 8.70
N PRO A 415 31.11 11.93 9.79
CA PRO A 415 32.45 12.55 9.76
C PRO A 415 33.46 11.85 8.84
N TYR A 416 33.26 10.56 8.51
CA TYR A 416 34.09 9.90 7.50
C TYR A 416 33.64 10.28 6.08
N ILE A 417 32.34 10.19 5.78
CA ILE A 417 31.76 10.52 4.45
C ILE A 417 32.14 11.94 4.01
N ILE A 418 31.99 12.93 4.90
CA ILE A 418 32.34 14.34 4.62
C ILE A 418 33.84 14.51 4.28
N ARG A 419 34.71 13.60 4.74
CA ARG A 419 36.16 13.61 4.47
C ARG A 419 36.57 12.81 3.24
N ILE A 420 35.69 12.04 2.60
CA ILE A 420 36.05 11.27 1.40
C ILE A 420 36.21 12.23 0.22
N ASP A 421 37.38 12.15 -0.43
CA ASP A 421 37.75 12.98 -1.57
C ASP A 421 37.61 12.26 -2.93
N HIS A 422 37.59 10.92 -2.93
CA HIS A 422 37.47 10.11 -4.14
C HIS A 422 36.01 9.91 -4.55
N LEU A 423 35.69 10.26 -5.80
CA LEU A 423 34.34 10.14 -6.36
C LEU A 423 33.92 8.66 -6.52
N GLU A 424 34.90 7.78 -6.79
CA GLU A 424 34.76 6.32 -6.81
C GLU A 424 34.16 5.78 -5.51
N THR A 425 34.79 6.09 -4.38
CA THR A 425 34.42 5.58 -3.06
C THR A 425 33.05 6.10 -2.63
N LEU A 426 32.75 7.38 -2.91
CA LEU A 426 31.43 7.95 -2.65
C LEU A 426 30.34 7.30 -3.51
N ALA A 427 30.62 7.02 -4.79
CA ALA A 427 29.68 6.33 -5.68
C ALA A 427 29.41 4.88 -5.25
N GLU A 428 30.43 4.16 -4.76
CA GLU A 428 30.23 2.83 -4.17
C GLU A 428 29.41 2.91 -2.87
N ILE A 429 29.71 3.84 -1.95
CA ILE A 429 28.92 4.05 -0.72
C ILE A 429 27.46 4.38 -1.05
N CYS A 430 27.20 5.22 -2.06
CA CYS A 430 25.85 5.48 -2.54
C CYS A 430 25.16 4.20 -3.06
N SER A 431 25.89 3.32 -3.75
CA SER A 431 25.36 2.03 -4.21
C SER A 431 25.09 1.05 -3.06
N ILE A 432 25.94 1.05 -2.02
CA ILE A 432 25.76 0.24 -0.80
C ILE A 432 24.50 0.69 -0.07
N LEU A 433 24.39 1.99 0.24
CA LEU A 433 23.26 2.52 1.00
C LEU A 433 21.93 2.37 0.24
N LYS A 434 21.95 2.47 -1.09
CA LYS A 434 20.74 2.32 -1.92
C LYS A 434 20.37 0.86 -2.19
N VAL A 435 21.27 0.09 -2.80
CA VAL A 435 20.95 -1.27 -3.27
C VAL A 435 21.05 -2.27 -2.11
N GLU A 436 22.22 -2.40 -1.49
CA GLU A 436 22.48 -3.41 -0.46
C GLU A 436 21.65 -3.16 0.83
N MET A 437 21.44 -1.88 1.20
CA MET A 437 20.78 -1.55 2.48
C MET A 437 19.28 -1.21 2.35
N LEU A 438 18.87 -0.36 1.40
CA LEU A 438 17.45 -0.01 1.23
C LEU A 438 16.69 -1.04 0.37
N ASP A 439 17.17 -1.31 -0.84
CA ASP A 439 16.46 -2.17 -1.79
C ASP A 439 16.47 -3.67 -1.40
N GLU A 440 17.55 -4.18 -0.76
CA GLU A 440 17.64 -5.57 -0.31
C GLU A 440 17.14 -5.79 1.13
N HIS A 441 17.71 -5.10 2.14
CA HIS A 441 17.35 -5.33 3.54
C HIS A 441 16.02 -4.70 3.98
N VAL A 442 15.82 -3.40 3.75
CA VAL A 442 14.60 -2.70 4.23
C VAL A 442 13.34 -3.22 3.52
N ALA A 443 13.40 -3.43 2.21
CA ALA A 443 12.26 -3.92 1.44
C ALA A 443 11.75 -5.31 1.90
N TYR A 444 12.62 -6.15 2.47
CA TYR A 444 12.25 -7.48 2.98
C TYR A 444 11.68 -7.45 4.42
N SER A 445 11.86 -6.37 5.18
CA SER A 445 11.44 -6.30 6.59
C SER A 445 11.12 -4.86 7.05
N PRO A 446 10.16 -4.17 6.41
CA PRO A 446 9.91 -2.74 6.63
C PRO A 446 9.58 -2.40 8.09
N ASP A 447 8.66 -3.14 8.72
CA ASP A 447 8.16 -2.87 10.08
C ASP A 447 9.25 -2.91 11.17
N SER A 448 10.35 -3.64 10.93
CA SER A 448 11.49 -3.71 11.85
C SER A 448 12.64 -2.78 11.51
N LEU A 449 12.63 -2.18 10.31
CA LEU A 449 13.73 -1.36 9.78
C LEU A 449 13.32 0.07 9.40
N GLU A 450 12.08 0.51 9.63
CA GLU A 450 11.60 1.87 9.33
C GLU A 450 12.53 2.97 9.90
N ALA A 451 12.91 2.84 11.18
CA ALA A 451 13.84 3.74 11.87
C ALA A 451 15.24 3.76 11.23
N PHE A 452 15.74 2.58 10.86
CA PHE A 452 17.04 2.42 10.18
C PHE A 452 16.99 3.04 8.77
N ALA A 453 15.90 2.81 8.04
CA ALA A 453 15.67 3.35 6.70
C ALA A 453 15.69 4.88 6.71
N LYS A 454 14.98 5.54 7.64
CA LYS A 454 14.99 7.01 7.79
C LYS A 454 16.41 7.57 7.93
N ILE A 455 17.25 6.94 8.75
CA ILE A 455 18.64 7.35 8.96
C ILE A 455 19.53 7.02 7.75
N VAL A 456 19.33 5.88 7.08
CA VAL A 456 20.04 5.53 5.84
C VAL A 456 19.67 6.50 4.71
N TYR A 457 18.42 6.96 4.60
CA TYR A 457 18.03 8.01 3.65
C TYR A 457 18.72 9.34 3.94
N GLN A 458 18.83 9.77 5.20
CA GLN A 458 19.61 10.97 5.57
C GLN A 458 21.10 10.81 5.24
N LEU A 459 21.68 9.64 5.50
CA LEU A 459 23.08 9.35 5.18
C LEU A 459 23.32 9.30 3.65
N LEU A 460 22.35 8.77 2.90
CA LEU A 460 22.36 8.76 1.43
C LEU A 460 22.29 10.18 0.86
N GLN A 461 21.48 11.07 1.43
CA GLN A 461 21.43 12.50 1.05
C GLN A 461 22.76 13.19 1.31
N ASP A 462 23.35 13.04 2.51
CA ASP A 462 24.69 13.55 2.86
C ASP A 462 25.77 13.04 1.86
N VAL A 463 25.69 11.77 1.43
CA VAL A 463 26.56 11.19 0.40
C VAL A 463 26.28 11.80 -0.98
N GLN A 464 25.03 11.96 -1.40
CA GLN A 464 24.64 12.51 -2.69
C GLN A 464 25.06 13.99 -2.83
N GLU A 465 24.88 14.81 -1.79
CA GLU A 465 25.39 16.19 -1.74
C GLU A 465 26.93 16.21 -1.85
N ARG A 466 27.62 15.32 -1.12
CA ARG A 466 29.08 15.20 -1.18
C ARG A 466 29.55 14.76 -2.58
N ILE A 467 28.85 13.83 -3.25
CA ILE A 467 29.11 13.46 -4.64
C ILE A 467 28.92 14.68 -5.55
N GLY A 468 27.81 15.41 -5.43
CA GLY A 468 27.53 16.60 -6.23
C GLY A 468 28.63 17.66 -6.11
N PHE A 469 29.03 18.00 -4.88
CA PHE A 469 30.13 18.94 -4.62
C PHE A 469 31.47 18.44 -5.18
N ARG A 470 31.85 17.17 -4.92
CA ARG A 470 33.12 16.61 -5.45
C ARG A 470 33.12 16.52 -6.98
N ALA A 471 31.96 16.24 -7.59
CA ALA A 471 31.80 16.22 -9.02
C ALA A 471 31.93 17.62 -9.63
N GLN A 472 31.29 18.66 -9.08
CA GLN A 472 31.45 20.03 -9.58
C GLN A 472 32.93 20.47 -9.53
N ASN A 473 33.61 20.24 -8.40
CA ASN A 473 35.05 20.54 -8.28
C ASN A 473 35.88 19.80 -9.35
N TYR A 474 35.55 18.53 -9.64
CA TYR A 474 36.18 17.75 -10.71
C TYR A 474 35.89 18.30 -12.12
N LEU A 475 34.66 18.76 -12.40
CA LEU A 475 34.35 19.43 -13.68
C LEU A 475 35.16 20.72 -13.85
N GLU A 476 35.37 21.46 -12.76
CA GLU A 476 36.16 22.69 -12.77
C GLU A 476 37.68 22.43 -12.89
N SER A 477 38.25 21.47 -12.15
CA SER A 477 39.69 21.16 -12.20
C SER A 477 40.10 20.38 -13.45
N ASP A 478 39.38 19.30 -13.76
CA ASP A 478 39.85 18.23 -14.63
C ASP A 478 39.26 18.25 -16.05
N ILE A 479 38.30 19.14 -16.30
CA ILE A 479 37.67 19.37 -17.62
C ILE A 479 37.76 20.84 -18.03
N ARG A 480 37.26 21.79 -17.21
CA ARG A 480 37.25 23.22 -17.55
C ARG A 480 38.64 23.85 -17.58
N ASN A 481 39.41 23.68 -16.51
CA ASN A 481 40.76 24.24 -16.39
C ASN A 481 41.86 23.26 -16.87
N TYR A 482 41.48 22.20 -17.58
CA TYR A 482 42.41 21.22 -18.11
C TYR A 482 43.35 21.84 -19.14
N ARG A 483 44.66 21.70 -18.92
CA ARG A 483 45.70 22.12 -19.86
C ARG A 483 46.07 20.94 -20.77
N PRO A 484 45.95 21.05 -22.10
CA PRO A 484 46.35 19.99 -23.02
C PRO A 484 47.85 19.69 -22.91
N SER A 485 48.23 18.41 -22.95
CA SER A 485 49.65 18.04 -23.12
C SER A 485 50.04 18.16 -24.59
N ALA A 486 51.32 18.32 -24.90
CA ALA A 486 51.80 18.34 -26.28
C ALA A 486 51.41 17.07 -27.09
N GLY A 487 51.29 15.92 -26.43
CA GLY A 487 50.80 14.66 -27.03
C GLY A 487 49.27 14.56 -27.18
N ASP A 488 48.51 15.43 -26.51
CA ASP A 488 47.04 15.56 -26.69
C ASP A 488 46.71 16.50 -27.86
N LEU A 489 47.59 17.47 -28.13
CA LEU A 489 47.54 18.39 -29.28
C LEU A 489 48.19 17.83 -30.56
N ALA A 490 48.71 16.60 -30.53
CA ALA A 490 49.48 15.97 -31.62
C ALA A 490 48.61 15.51 -32.82
N TYR A 491 47.72 16.36 -33.30
CA TYR A 491 46.88 16.15 -34.47
C TYR A 491 47.41 17.01 -35.64
N PRO A 492 47.41 16.51 -36.90
CA PRO A 492 46.89 15.22 -37.38
C PRO A 492 47.82 14.01 -37.14
N GLU A 493 49.10 14.21 -36.77
CA GLU A 493 50.16 13.18 -36.77
C GLU A 493 49.79 11.87 -36.03
N LYS A 494 49.08 11.97 -34.90
CA LYS A 494 48.56 10.82 -34.13
C LYS A 494 47.56 9.97 -34.92
N LEU A 495 46.78 10.56 -35.83
CA LEU A 495 45.84 9.86 -36.70
C LEU A 495 46.56 9.23 -37.91
N GLU A 496 47.53 9.90 -38.52
CA GLU A 496 48.32 9.36 -39.64
C GLU A 496 49.19 8.16 -39.20
N MET A 497 49.76 8.22 -38.00
CA MET A 497 50.43 7.10 -37.36
C MET A 497 49.47 5.91 -37.15
N MET A 498 48.21 6.15 -36.80
CA MET A 498 47.23 5.09 -36.63
C MET A 498 46.61 4.58 -37.94
N GLU A 499 46.52 5.40 -38.99
CA GLU A 499 46.18 4.96 -40.36
C GLU A 499 47.26 4.00 -40.88
N SER A 500 48.55 4.36 -40.75
CA SER A 500 49.66 3.51 -41.18
C SER A 500 49.80 2.22 -40.35
N ILE A 501 49.52 2.25 -39.04
CA ILE A 501 49.40 1.03 -38.22
C ILE A 501 48.20 0.18 -38.65
N ALA A 502 47.05 0.78 -38.96
CA ALA A 502 45.87 0.06 -39.42
C ALA A 502 46.11 -0.64 -40.78
N LEU A 503 46.67 0.09 -41.74
CA LEU A 503 47.02 -0.41 -43.07
C LEU A 503 48.05 -1.54 -42.99
N SER A 504 49.13 -1.37 -42.21
CA SER A 504 50.14 -2.43 -42.06
C SER A 504 49.62 -3.66 -41.31
N LEU A 505 48.69 -3.52 -40.36
CA LEU A 505 47.99 -4.68 -39.77
C LEU A 505 47.08 -5.38 -40.80
N GLN A 506 46.45 -4.62 -41.70
CA GLN A 506 45.56 -5.14 -42.73
C GLN A 506 46.34 -5.83 -43.88
N ASP A 507 47.50 -5.31 -44.28
CA ASP A 507 48.42 -5.95 -45.23
C ASP A 507 49.05 -7.23 -44.66
N ASN A 508 49.41 -7.23 -43.36
CA ASN A 508 49.88 -8.45 -42.68
C ASN A 508 48.78 -9.52 -42.60
N ALA A 509 47.52 -9.12 -42.41
CA ALA A 509 46.39 -10.04 -42.47
C ALA A 509 46.15 -10.59 -43.89
N ALA A 510 46.36 -9.79 -44.93
CA ALA A 510 46.23 -10.21 -46.33
C ALA A 510 47.37 -11.16 -46.77
N HIS A 511 48.62 -10.86 -46.40
CA HIS A 511 49.78 -11.68 -46.76
C HIS A 511 49.74 -13.10 -46.18
N HIS A 512 49.12 -13.30 -45.02
CA HIS A 512 48.99 -14.62 -44.40
C HIS A 512 47.98 -15.57 -45.06
N GLN A 513 47.25 -15.14 -46.09
CA GLN A 513 46.16 -15.95 -46.67
C GLN A 513 46.62 -17.01 -47.70
N HIS A 514 47.91 -17.05 -48.10
CA HIS A 514 48.34 -17.78 -49.30
C HIS A 514 49.19 -19.05 -49.12
N GLN A 515 49.52 -19.52 -47.90
CA GLN A 515 50.27 -20.78 -47.73
C GLN A 515 49.94 -21.58 -46.46
N HIS A 516 49.05 -22.58 -46.64
CA HIS A 516 48.76 -23.74 -45.77
C HIS A 516 48.22 -23.49 -44.33
N PRO A 517 47.55 -24.49 -43.72
CA PRO A 517 46.52 -24.21 -42.71
C PRO A 517 46.97 -24.35 -41.25
N VAL A 518 46.33 -23.56 -40.38
CA VAL A 518 46.32 -23.60 -38.90
C VAL A 518 47.66 -23.34 -38.20
N PRO A 519 47.77 -22.15 -37.55
CA PRO A 519 48.36 -22.03 -36.21
C PRO A 519 47.25 -22.01 -35.14
N LEU A 520 47.49 -22.72 -34.04
CA LEU A 520 46.61 -22.72 -32.87
C LEU A 520 46.52 -21.32 -32.25
N ARG A 521 45.31 -20.84 -31.92
CA ARG A 521 45.14 -19.69 -31.03
C ARG A 521 45.61 -20.07 -29.62
N ARG A 522 46.86 -19.74 -29.27
CA ARG A 522 47.23 -19.58 -27.86
C ARG A 522 46.39 -18.45 -27.28
N VAL A 523 45.67 -18.76 -26.20
CA VAL A 523 45.19 -17.75 -25.26
C VAL A 523 46.41 -17.34 -24.45
N ASP A 524 46.95 -16.15 -24.71
CA ASP A 524 48.05 -15.61 -23.92
C ASP A 524 47.96 -14.08 -23.74
N SER A 525 47.60 -13.71 -22.50
CA SER A 525 48.50 -12.89 -21.67
C SER A 525 48.96 -11.53 -22.22
N ARG A 526 48.01 -10.63 -22.52
CA ARG A 526 48.27 -9.17 -22.59
C ARG A 526 47.41 -8.36 -21.61
N SER A 527 47.20 -8.90 -20.42
CA SER A 527 46.58 -8.23 -19.27
C SER A 527 47.66 -7.73 -18.28
N SER A 528 48.43 -6.73 -18.68
CA SER A 528 49.35 -6.01 -17.80
C SER A 528 49.55 -4.56 -18.28
N ILE A 529 49.80 -3.64 -17.34
CA ILE A 529 49.93 -2.19 -17.58
C ILE A 529 48.63 -1.49 -18.04
N VAL A 530 47.52 -1.71 -17.33
CA VAL A 530 46.82 -0.62 -16.62
C VAL A 530 46.29 -1.20 -15.30
N SER A 531 46.86 -0.75 -14.18
CA SER A 531 46.33 -1.04 -12.84
C SER A 531 45.59 0.21 -12.32
N GLY A 532 44.49 0.05 -11.58
CA GLY A 532 43.93 1.15 -10.77
C GLY A 532 42.49 1.60 -11.03
N MET A 533 41.61 0.78 -11.61
CA MET A 533 40.16 0.95 -11.44
C MET A 533 39.48 -0.41 -11.27
N SER A 534 39.13 -0.74 -10.04
CA SER A 534 38.30 -1.91 -9.72
C SER A 534 36.85 -1.67 -10.16
N LEU A 535 36.27 -2.62 -10.88
CA LEU A 535 34.83 -2.76 -11.03
C LEU A 535 34.42 -3.99 -10.23
N THR A 536 33.82 -3.75 -9.06
CA THR A 536 33.19 -4.78 -8.22
C THR A 536 31.78 -5.12 -8.74
N SER A 537 31.29 -6.28 -8.32
CA SER A 537 29.89 -6.72 -8.48
C SER A 537 29.36 -6.81 -9.91
N GLN A 538 29.54 -7.99 -10.52
CA GLN A 538 28.77 -8.44 -11.67
C GLN A 538 28.04 -9.74 -11.30
N ASP A 539 26.79 -9.63 -10.86
CA ASP A 539 25.92 -10.80 -10.65
C ASP A 539 24.46 -10.55 -11.10
N THR A 540 23.85 -11.64 -11.54
CA THR A 540 22.41 -11.89 -11.80
C THR A 540 21.42 -10.73 -12.03
N VAL A 541 21.25 -10.31 -13.30
CA VAL A 541 19.91 -10.24 -13.93
C VAL A 541 20.02 -10.80 -15.35
N ASN A 542 19.04 -11.62 -15.77
CA ASN A 542 19.13 -12.45 -16.97
C ASN A 542 18.26 -11.92 -18.13
N GLU A 543 18.77 -10.94 -18.90
CA GLU A 543 18.16 -10.49 -20.17
C GLU A 543 19.17 -10.42 -21.32
N ALA A 544 18.73 -10.75 -22.53
CA ALA A 544 19.60 -11.12 -23.65
C ALA A 544 20.00 -9.94 -24.56
N PRO A 545 21.31 -9.65 -24.76
CA PRO A 545 21.78 -8.57 -25.62
C PRO A 545 21.89 -8.99 -27.10
N ALA A 546 20.78 -9.42 -27.71
CA ALA A 546 20.72 -9.89 -29.10
C ALA A 546 20.73 -8.79 -30.18
N MET A 547 21.29 -7.60 -29.89
CA MET A 547 21.46 -6.52 -30.87
C MET A 547 22.70 -5.65 -30.60
N ARG A 548 23.88 -6.15 -30.98
CA ARG A 548 25.06 -5.30 -31.21
C ARG A 548 25.09 -4.86 -32.67
N SER A 549 25.04 -3.55 -32.90
CA SER A 549 25.02 -2.95 -34.24
C SER A 549 26.28 -3.32 -35.03
N ARG A 550 26.13 -3.52 -36.34
CA ARG A 550 27.16 -4.08 -37.23
C ARG A 550 28.18 -3.04 -37.74
N ALA A 551 28.47 -2.03 -36.91
CA ALA A 551 29.08 -0.76 -37.33
C ALA A 551 30.12 -0.18 -36.33
N SER A 552 31.14 -0.97 -35.96
CA SER A 552 32.46 -0.41 -35.64
C SER A 552 33.55 -1.43 -35.95
N ASN A 553 34.45 -1.06 -36.85
CA ASN A 553 35.69 -1.77 -37.19
C ASN A 553 36.76 -0.76 -37.66
N SER A 554 36.75 0.46 -37.09
CA SER A 554 37.79 1.46 -37.29
C SER A 554 38.62 1.56 -36.01
N PRO A 555 39.96 1.43 -36.06
CA PRO A 555 40.79 1.58 -34.87
C PRO A 555 40.74 3.00 -34.27
N ALA A 556 40.17 3.98 -35.00
CA ALA A 556 39.86 5.33 -34.53
C ALA A 556 38.88 5.39 -33.34
N ASP A 557 38.10 4.33 -33.11
CA ASP A 557 36.99 4.28 -32.14
C ASP A 557 37.42 3.77 -30.75
N MET A 558 38.70 3.44 -30.57
CA MET A 558 39.21 2.93 -29.30
C MET A 558 39.35 4.06 -28.26
N HIS A 559 38.77 3.89 -27.06
CA HIS A 559 38.72 4.89 -25.97
C HIS A 559 40.08 5.50 -25.52
N GLY A 560 41.21 4.98 -25.97
CA GLY A 560 42.54 5.57 -25.78
C GLY A 560 42.85 6.77 -26.68
N MET A 561 42.05 7.01 -27.73
CA MET A 561 42.25 8.10 -28.69
C MET A 561 41.47 9.37 -28.36
N TRP A 562 40.30 9.23 -27.73
CA TRP A 562 39.41 10.34 -27.40
C TRP A 562 40.16 11.41 -26.58
N TYR A 563 39.97 12.68 -26.94
CA TYR A 563 40.53 13.81 -26.18
C TYR A 563 40.22 13.68 -24.67
N PRO A 564 41.20 13.86 -23.76
CA PRO A 564 41.04 13.43 -22.37
C PRO A 564 39.82 13.98 -21.63
N THR A 565 39.42 15.23 -21.88
CA THR A 565 38.26 15.82 -21.19
C THR A 565 36.92 15.26 -21.67
N VAL A 566 36.81 14.83 -22.94
CA VAL A 566 35.62 14.09 -23.44
C VAL A 566 35.49 12.76 -22.70
N ARG A 567 36.59 12.01 -22.59
CA ARG A 567 36.61 10.73 -21.85
C ARG A 567 36.31 10.92 -20.36
N ARG A 568 36.92 11.92 -19.70
CA ARG A 568 36.65 12.27 -18.29
C ARG A 568 35.18 12.63 -18.07
N THR A 569 34.62 13.46 -18.94
CA THR A 569 33.21 13.88 -18.89
C THR A 569 32.27 12.68 -18.97
N LEU A 570 32.44 11.80 -19.97
CA LEU A 570 31.58 10.63 -20.17
C LEU A 570 31.70 9.60 -19.03
N VAL A 571 32.91 9.33 -18.52
CA VAL A 571 33.11 8.44 -17.36
C VAL A 571 32.45 9.03 -16.11
N CYS A 572 32.58 10.33 -15.88
CA CYS A 572 31.91 11.03 -14.78
C CYS A 572 30.38 10.88 -14.90
N LEU A 573 29.79 11.29 -16.03
CA LEU A 573 28.34 11.20 -16.28
C LEU A 573 27.79 9.78 -16.09
N SER A 574 28.48 8.75 -16.59
CA SER A 574 28.02 7.36 -16.46
C SER A 574 27.94 6.84 -15.01
N ARG A 575 28.73 7.42 -14.09
CA ARG A 575 28.70 7.10 -12.65
C ARG A 575 27.65 7.94 -11.93
N LEU A 576 27.68 9.26 -12.14
CA LEU A 576 26.72 10.21 -11.55
C LEU A 576 25.28 9.80 -11.85
N TYR A 577 24.99 9.28 -13.04
CA TYR A 577 23.64 8.85 -13.46
C TYR A 577 23.03 7.74 -12.58
N ARG A 578 23.84 6.90 -11.93
CA ARG A 578 23.34 5.83 -11.04
C ARG A 578 23.18 6.28 -9.58
N CYS A 579 24.01 7.22 -9.15
CA CYS A 579 24.12 7.63 -7.74
C CYS A 579 23.28 8.88 -7.41
N ILE A 580 22.98 9.73 -8.38
CA ILE A 580 22.38 11.05 -8.16
C ILE A 580 20.95 11.12 -8.70
N ASP A 581 20.07 11.81 -7.98
CA ASP A 581 18.71 12.10 -8.38
C ASP A 581 18.62 12.94 -9.66
N LYS A 582 17.54 12.74 -10.43
CA LYS A 582 17.38 13.28 -11.79
C LYS A 582 17.62 14.79 -11.90
N SER A 583 17.16 15.58 -10.94
CA SER A 583 17.29 17.05 -10.93
C SER A 583 18.72 17.54 -10.74
N ILE A 584 19.44 16.98 -9.77
CA ILE A 584 20.85 17.30 -9.51
C ILE A 584 21.72 16.80 -10.67
N PHE A 585 21.43 15.59 -11.18
CA PHE A 585 22.10 15.05 -12.37
C PHE A 585 21.89 15.94 -13.61
N GLN A 586 20.68 16.45 -13.87
CA GLN A 586 20.41 17.37 -14.97
C GLN A 586 21.33 18.60 -14.91
N SER A 587 21.32 19.34 -13.79
CA SER A 587 22.16 20.53 -13.60
C SER A 587 23.66 20.24 -13.76
N LEU A 588 24.14 19.19 -13.10
CA LEU A 588 25.55 18.78 -13.14
C LEU A 588 25.97 18.31 -14.54
N SER A 589 25.07 17.67 -15.29
CA SER A 589 25.35 17.23 -16.67
C SER A 589 25.39 18.38 -17.67
N GLN A 590 24.54 19.40 -17.51
CA GLN A 590 24.58 20.63 -18.28
C GLN A 590 25.92 21.35 -18.11
N GLN A 591 26.39 21.49 -16.86
CA GLN A 591 27.72 22.05 -16.57
C GLN A 591 28.85 21.21 -17.18
N ALA A 592 28.80 19.89 -17.02
CA ALA A 592 29.81 18.96 -17.54
C ALA A 592 29.95 19.06 -19.06
N LEU A 593 28.82 19.08 -19.79
CA LEU A 593 28.80 19.20 -21.24
C LEU A 593 29.26 20.59 -21.71
N ALA A 594 28.81 21.67 -21.06
CA ALA A 594 29.27 23.03 -21.38
C ALA A 594 30.80 23.19 -21.17
N HIS A 595 31.35 22.63 -20.09
CA HIS A 595 32.79 22.66 -19.82
C HIS A 595 33.57 21.75 -20.77
N CYS A 596 33.01 20.61 -21.17
CA CYS A 596 33.60 19.74 -22.19
C CYS A 596 33.68 20.42 -23.57
N ILE A 597 32.58 21.04 -24.03
CA ILE A 597 32.55 21.81 -25.28
C ILE A 597 33.60 22.93 -25.25
N HIS A 598 33.65 23.72 -24.16
CA HIS A 598 34.63 24.80 -24.01
C HIS A 598 36.08 24.29 -24.02
N SER A 599 36.35 23.15 -23.39
CA SER A 599 37.66 22.49 -23.37
C SER A 599 38.08 22.00 -24.77
N VAL A 600 37.17 21.36 -25.51
CA VAL A 600 37.41 20.89 -26.89
C VAL A 600 37.65 22.07 -27.83
N SER A 601 36.83 23.12 -27.76
CA SER A 601 36.96 24.33 -28.59
C SER A 601 38.26 25.09 -28.30
N SER A 602 38.70 25.12 -27.04
CA SER A 602 40.01 25.71 -26.67
C SER A 602 41.19 24.91 -27.25
N ALA A 603 41.14 23.57 -27.19
CA ALA A 603 42.15 22.73 -27.82
C ALA A 603 42.14 22.83 -29.35
N ALA A 604 40.96 22.96 -29.97
CA ALA A 604 40.81 23.20 -31.40
C ALA A 604 41.49 24.51 -31.83
N ALA A 605 41.34 25.58 -31.05
CA ALA A 605 42.02 26.86 -31.29
C ALA A 605 43.56 26.76 -31.14
N GLU A 606 44.07 25.94 -30.20
CA GLU A 606 45.51 25.68 -30.09
C GLU A 606 46.05 24.85 -31.27
N ILE A 607 45.31 23.84 -31.73
CA ILE A 607 45.66 23.06 -32.94
C ILE A 607 45.65 23.97 -34.18
N ALA A 608 44.62 24.80 -34.33
CA ALA A 608 44.48 25.76 -35.43
C ALA A 608 45.64 26.75 -35.53
N LYS A 609 46.20 27.16 -34.38
CA LYS A 609 47.38 28.02 -34.28
C LYS A 609 48.69 27.28 -34.62
N ASN A 610 48.77 25.98 -34.31
CA ASN A 610 50.01 25.20 -34.41
C ASN A 610 50.17 24.47 -35.77
N ARG A 611 49.07 24.17 -36.49
CA ARG A 611 49.08 23.46 -37.78
C ARG A 611 48.24 24.18 -38.83
N THR A 612 46.94 23.86 -38.93
CA THR A 612 46.01 24.52 -39.86
C THR A 612 44.66 24.71 -39.18
N THR A 613 43.89 25.75 -39.59
CA THR A 613 42.53 25.98 -39.08
C THR A 613 41.61 24.78 -39.33
N ILE A 614 41.73 24.20 -40.52
CA ILE A 614 40.98 23.01 -40.98
C ILE A 614 41.22 21.79 -40.07
N ASP A 615 42.45 21.57 -39.60
CA ASP A 615 42.76 20.50 -38.64
C ASP A 615 42.11 20.74 -37.27
N GLY A 616 42.05 21.99 -36.81
CA GLY A 616 41.37 22.38 -35.58
C GLY A 616 39.85 22.17 -35.67
N GLU A 617 39.23 22.63 -36.76
CA GLU A 617 37.80 22.45 -37.02
C GLU A 617 37.42 20.96 -37.15
N LEU A 618 38.21 20.17 -37.87
CA LEU A 618 37.98 18.73 -38.01
C LEU A 618 38.21 17.96 -36.69
N PHE A 619 39.17 18.40 -35.86
CA PHE A 619 39.35 17.89 -34.50
C PHE A 619 38.11 18.16 -33.63
N GLU A 620 37.56 19.37 -33.70
CA GLU A 620 36.38 19.78 -32.93
C GLU A 620 35.12 19.02 -33.39
N ILE A 621 34.84 18.98 -34.69
CA ILE A 621 33.73 18.21 -35.29
C ILE A 621 33.83 16.73 -34.88
N LYS A 622 35.02 16.11 -34.95
CA LYS A 622 35.24 14.72 -34.54
C LYS A 622 34.86 14.48 -33.07
N HIS A 623 35.33 15.32 -32.17
CA HIS A 623 35.10 15.13 -30.73
C HIS A 623 33.67 15.47 -30.29
N LEU A 624 33.01 16.43 -30.96
CA LEU A 624 31.61 16.73 -30.73
C LEU A 624 30.67 15.65 -31.28
N LEU A 625 31.00 15.03 -32.42
CA LEU A 625 30.27 13.85 -32.91
C LEU A 625 30.38 12.66 -31.94
N ILE A 626 31.59 12.42 -31.39
CA ILE A 626 31.79 11.40 -30.34
C ILE A 626 30.95 11.75 -29.10
N LEU A 627 31.03 12.99 -28.60
CA LEU A 627 30.28 13.43 -27.43
C LEU A 627 28.76 13.26 -27.63
N ARG A 628 28.25 13.69 -28.79
CA ARG A 628 26.83 13.59 -29.20
C ARG A 628 26.33 12.15 -29.24
N GLU A 629 27.11 11.23 -29.79
CA GLU A 629 26.72 9.82 -29.86
C GLU A 629 26.77 9.16 -28.47
N GLN A 630 27.82 9.45 -27.69
CA GLN A 630 28.02 8.86 -26.36
C GLN A 630 27.07 9.41 -25.28
N ILE A 631 26.41 10.56 -25.49
CA ILE A 631 25.30 11.01 -24.61
C ILE A 631 23.94 10.42 -24.98
N ALA A 632 23.74 9.87 -26.18
CA ALA A 632 22.46 9.35 -26.63
C ALA A 632 21.92 8.14 -25.80
N PRO A 633 22.76 7.26 -25.21
CA PRO A 633 22.29 6.19 -24.32
C PRO A 633 21.75 6.68 -22.97
N PHE A 634 22.14 7.87 -22.50
CA PHE A 634 21.61 8.43 -21.26
C PHE A 634 20.17 8.92 -21.50
N ARG A 635 19.19 8.04 -21.23
CA ARG A 635 17.75 8.32 -21.31
C ARG A 635 17.26 9.21 -20.16
N VAL A 636 17.98 10.29 -19.90
CA VAL A 636 17.53 11.41 -19.05
C VAL A 636 17.10 12.54 -19.96
N ASP A 637 16.00 13.18 -19.63
CA ASP A 637 15.63 14.45 -20.24
C ASP A 637 16.69 15.50 -19.86
N PHE A 638 17.69 15.72 -20.71
CA PHE A 638 18.70 16.78 -20.56
C PHE A 638 18.13 18.21 -20.66
N THR A 639 16.79 18.33 -20.69
CA THR A 639 15.99 19.55 -20.62
C THR A 639 15.88 20.05 -19.18
N ALA A 640 16.76 20.98 -18.80
CA ALA A 640 16.55 21.77 -17.59
C ALA A 640 15.47 22.84 -17.84
N LYS A 641 14.64 23.12 -16.83
CA LYS A 641 13.76 24.30 -16.81
C LYS A 641 14.51 25.47 -16.17
N GLU A 642 15.08 26.36 -16.96
CA GLU A 642 15.69 27.59 -16.44
C GLU A 642 14.72 28.77 -16.60
N THR A 643 14.32 29.38 -15.48
CA THR A 643 13.42 30.55 -15.44
C THR A 643 14.21 31.83 -15.70
N SER A 644 14.55 32.07 -16.96
CA SER A 644 15.23 33.30 -17.40
C SER A 644 14.28 34.52 -17.37
N LEU A 645 14.82 35.73 -17.19
CA LEU A 645 14.06 36.98 -17.35
C LEU A 645 14.33 37.57 -18.74
N ASP A 646 13.30 37.65 -19.58
CA ASP A 646 13.44 38.13 -20.96
C ASP A 646 13.37 39.66 -21.03
N PHE A 647 14.55 40.28 -20.94
CA PHE A 647 14.72 41.72 -21.06
C PHE A 647 14.51 42.26 -22.50
N SER A 648 14.15 41.43 -23.48
CA SER A 648 13.93 41.90 -24.87
C SER A 648 12.76 42.88 -24.96
N LYS A 649 11.65 42.61 -24.25
CA LYS A 649 10.52 43.55 -24.16
C LYS A 649 10.91 44.85 -23.46
N VAL A 650 11.66 44.77 -22.36
CA VAL A 650 12.19 45.92 -21.63
C VAL A 650 13.07 46.80 -22.54
N ARG A 651 13.92 46.19 -23.37
CA ARG A 651 14.74 46.90 -24.37
C ARG A 651 13.87 47.58 -25.44
N THR A 652 12.86 46.90 -25.97
CA THR A 652 11.95 47.48 -26.98
C THR A 652 11.12 48.63 -26.40
N ALA A 653 10.51 48.43 -25.23
CA ALA A 653 9.73 49.46 -24.53
C ALA A 653 10.60 50.67 -24.13
N ALA A 654 11.84 50.46 -23.70
CA ALA A 654 12.79 51.56 -23.44
C ALA A 654 13.17 52.32 -24.72
N TYR A 655 13.30 51.62 -25.86
CA TYR A 655 13.57 52.24 -27.16
C TYR A 655 12.35 53.01 -27.69
N GLU A 656 11.14 52.49 -27.49
CA GLU A 656 9.90 53.20 -27.78
C GLU A 656 9.71 54.43 -26.89
N LEU A 657 10.01 54.34 -25.59
CA LEU A 657 10.01 55.49 -24.67
C LEU A 657 11.00 56.57 -25.14
N LEU A 658 12.18 56.17 -25.65
CA LEU A 658 13.18 57.07 -26.21
C LEU A 658 12.69 57.77 -27.50
N GLN A 659 11.95 57.06 -28.36
CA GLN A 659 11.32 57.65 -29.56
C GLN A 659 10.12 58.53 -29.22
N LYS A 660 9.22 58.05 -28.34
CA LYS A 660 8.02 58.73 -27.83
C LYS A 660 8.32 59.81 -26.78
N ARG A 661 9.58 60.29 -26.66
CA ARG A 661 10.04 61.26 -25.63
C ARG A 661 9.22 62.56 -25.50
N LYS A 662 8.39 62.90 -26.48
CA LYS A 662 7.47 64.05 -26.44
C LYS A 662 6.17 63.78 -25.65
N GLN A 663 5.89 62.53 -25.27
CA GLN A 663 4.62 62.09 -24.66
C GLN A 663 4.77 61.57 -23.21
N LEU A 664 5.99 61.65 -22.64
CA LEU A 664 6.34 61.14 -21.29
C LEU A 664 5.46 61.69 -20.15
N PHE A 665 4.93 62.90 -20.31
CA PHE A 665 4.10 63.60 -19.32
C PHE A 665 2.71 63.93 -19.88
N SER A 666 2.23 63.16 -20.85
CA SER A 666 0.84 63.26 -21.32
C SER A 666 -0.12 62.80 -20.21
N LEU A 667 -1.13 63.62 -19.89
CA LEU A 667 -2.15 63.30 -18.87
C LEU A 667 -3.33 62.47 -19.41
N GLY A 668 -3.22 61.93 -20.63
CA GLY A 668 -4.19 61.01 -21.22
C GLY A 668 -3.72 59.55 -21.19
N SER A 669 -4.58 58.64 -21.66
CA SER A 669 -4.33 57.18 -21.75
C SER A 669 -3.06 56.78 -22.51
N ASN A 670 -2.54 57.67 -23.36
CA ASN A 670 -1.43 57.40 -24.26
C ASN A 670 -0.12 57.98 -23.69
N ASN A 671 0.21 57.65 -22.44
CA ASN A 671 1.44 58.08 -21.77
C ASN A 671 2.53 57.01 -21.93
N ALA A 672 3.60 57.35 -22.65
CA ALA A 672 4.70 56.44 -22.96
C ALA A 672 5.49 55.93 -21.74
N LEU A 673 5.39 56.59 -20.58
CA LEU A 673 5.99 56.15 -19.32
C LEU A 673 5.10 55.14 -18.58
N LEU A 674 3.77 55.24 -18.68
CA LEU A 674 2.86 54.19 -18.22
C LEU A 674 2.91 52.96 -19.13
N GLU A 675 2.99 53.17 -20.44
CA GLU A 675 3.22 52.13 -21.46
C GLU A 675 4.52 51.37 -21.16
N PHE A 676 5.62 52.08 -20.87
CA PHE A 676 6.88 51.46 -20.42
C PHE A 676 6.77 50.73 -19.08
N LEU A 677 5.98 51.22 -18.11
CA LEU A 677 5.81 50.55 -16.82
C LEU A 677 4.92 49.28 -16.89
N LEU A 678 4.05 49.15 -17.91
CA LEU A 678 3.34 47.90 -18.19
C LEU A 678 4.18 46.94 -19.05
N ASP A 679 4.53 47.35 -20.27
CA ASP A 679 5.16 46.47 -21.28
C ASP A 679 6.68 46.32 -21.09
N GLY A 680 7.31 47.20 -20.30
CA GLY A 680 8.68 47.08 -19.84
C GLY A 680 8.86 46.22 -18.59
N THR A 681 7.83 45.46 -18.17
CA THR A 681 8.01 44.41 -17.16
C THR A 681 8.83 43.23 -17.74
N PRO A 682 9.92 42.79 -17.07
CA PRO A 682 10.70 41.65 -17.55
C PRO A 682 9.89 40.36 -17.40
N GLN A 683 9.53 39.74 -18.52
CA GLN A 683 8.71 38.53 -18.48
C GLN A 683 9.55 37.31 -18.12
N VAL A 684 9.05 36.50 -17.18
CA VAL A 684 9.64 35.19 -16.87
C VAL A 684 9.45 34.28 -18.08
N ARG A 685 10.57 33.83 -18.65
CA ARG A 685 10.62 32.96 -19.81
C ARG A 685 11.29 31.65 -19.39
N GLU A 686 10.47 30.62 -19.19
CA GLU A 686 10.95 29.25 -19.07
C GLU A 686 11.67 28.87 -20.37
N GLN A 687 13.00 28.79 -20.30
CA GLN A 687 13.80 28.23 -21.37
C GLN A 687 14.09 26.77 -21.04
N LEU A 688 13.52 25.87 -21.86
CA LEU A 688 13.87 24.45 -21.86
C LEU A 688 15.26 24.28 -22.49
N LEU A 689 16.31 24.54 -21.70
CA LEU A 689 17.67 24.35 -22.15
C LEU A 689 17.97 22.86 -22.18
N ASP A 690 18.27 22.36 -23.38
CA ASP A 690 18.52 20.95 -23.64
C ASP A 690 19.99 20.79 -23.96
N SER A 691 20.74 20.15 -23.05
CA SER A 691 22.19 20.02 -23.19
C SER A 691 22.61 19.28 -24.47
N ARG A 692 21.74 18.45 -25.04
CA ARG A 692 21.95 17.83 -26.36
C ARG A 692 21.81 18.85 -27.50
N LYS A 693 20.83 19.76 -27.42
CA LYS A 693 20.67 20.84 -28.40
C LYS A 693 21.84 21.81 -28.38
N ASP A 694 22.50 22.02 -27.24
CA ASP A 694 23.69 22.86 -27.20
C ASP A 694 24.91 22.18 -27.85
N VAL A 695 25.09 20.86 -27.69
CA VAL A 695 26.06 20.08 -28.47
C VAL A 695 25.73 20.13 -29.97
N ASP A 696 24.48 19.84 -30.37
CA ASP A 696 24.02 19.89 -31.77
C ASP A 696 24.17 21.30 -32.38
N ARG A 697 23.92 22.37 -31.61
CA ARG A 697 24.06 23.78 -32.02
C ARG A 697 25.52 24.15 -32.23
N GLN A 698 26.41 23.78 -31.31
CA GLN A 698 27.82 24.11 -31.44
C GLN A 698 28.44 23.31 -32.60
N LEU A 699 28.18 21.99 -32.66
CA LEU A 699 28.57 21.14 -33.80
C LEU A 699 28.10 21.71 -35.14
N LYS A 700 26.83 22.14 -35.24
CA LYS A 700 26.31 22.81 -36.44
C LYS A 700 27.11 24.08 -36.76
N THR A 701 27.41 24.91 -35.76
CA THR A 701 28.15 26.17 -35.94
C THR A 701 29.55 25.92 -36.47
N VAL A 702 30.29 24.95 -35.91
CA VAL A 702 31.64 24.57 -36.38
C VAL A 702 31.58 23.96 -37.79
N CYS A 703 30.57 23.13 -38.10
CA CYS A 703 30.35 22.65 -39.46
C CYS A 703 30.07 23.79 -40.46
N GLU A 704 29.30 24.83 -40.09
CA GLU A 704 29.03 25.99 -40.95
C GLU A 704 30.29 26.87 -41.15
N THR A 705 31.13 27.03 -40.13
CA THR A 705 32.46 27.68 -40.26
C THR A 705 33.38 26.89 -41.19
N PHE A 706 33.55 25.59 -40.93
CA PHE A 706 34.37 24.68 -41.75
C PHE A 706 33.94 24.67 -43.22
N ILE A 707 32.63 24.57 -43.50
CA ILE A 707 32.09 24.64 -44.87
C ILE A 707 32.43 26.00 -45.51
N THR A 708 32.39 27.09 -44.75
CA THR A 708 32.69 28.45 -45.24
C THR A 708 34.18 28.61 -45.56
N ASP A 709 35.06 28.24 -44.64
CA ASP A 709 36.50 28.45 -44.79
C ASP A 709 37.15 27.42 -45.72
N ALA A 710 36.65 26.18 -45.80
CA ALA A 710 37.00 25.25 -46.88
C ALA A 710 36.56 25.77 -48.27
N SER A 711 35.35 26.37 -48.37
CA SER A 711 34.90 27.01 -49.62
C SER A 711 35.80 28.20 -50.01
N ARG A 712 36.24 29.00 -49.03
CA ARG A 712 37.19 30.11 -49.22
C ARG A 712 38.60 29.64 -49.58
N GLN A 713 39.08 28.54 -49.03
CA GLN A 713 40.42 28.00 -49.34
C GLN A 713 40.55 27.60 -50.82
N LEU A 714 39.43 27.19 -51.44
CA LEU A 714 39.32 26.73 -52.82
C LEU A 714 38.93 27.85 -53.81
N VAL A 715 37.96 28.71 -53.45
CA VAL A 715 37.32 29.69 -54.37
C VAL A 715 37.38 31.14 -53.84
N GLY A 716 38.13 31.39 -52.78
CA GLY A 716 38.30 32.71 -52.14
C GLY A 716 38.53 33.88 -53.11
N PRO A 717 39.46 33.79 -54.09
CA PRO A 717 39.69 34.87 -55.07
C PRO A 717 38.46 35.22 -55.93
N VAL A 718 37.60 34.25 -56.25
CA VAL A 718 36.33 34.51 -56.95
C VAL A 718 35.28 35.08 -55.97
N LEU A 719 35.26 34.63 -54.72
CA LEU A 719 34.34 35.18 -53.70
C LEU A 719 34.66 36.66 -53.40
N THR A 720 35.92 37.03 -53.21
CA THR A 720 36.33 38.43 -52.99
C THR A 720 36.12 39.29 -54.24
N PHE A 721 36.28 38.73 -55.45
CA PHE A 721 35.88 39.41 -56.69
C PHE A 721 34.37 39.66 -56.73
N ILE A 722 33.53 38.68 -56.38
CA ILE A 722 32.08 38.83 -56.34
C ILE A 722 31.66 39.89 -55.30
N GLU A 723 32.25 39.88 -54.11
CA GLU A 723 31.98 40.88 -53.06
C GLU A 723 32.39 42.29 -53.49
N THR A 724 33.60 42.47 -54.03
CA THR A 724 34.07 43.78 -54.52
C THR A 724 33.27 44.28 -55.72
N ALA A 725 32.91 43.41 -56.66
CA ALA A 725 32.03 43.74 -57.77
C ALA A 725 30.62 44.17 -57.28
N GLN A 726 30.03 43.45 -56.33
CA GLN A 726 28.72 43.77 -55.76
C GLN A 726 28.73 45.07 -54.94
N VAL A 727 29.80 45.35 -54.20
CA VAL A 727 29.97 46.64 -53.50
C VAL A 727 30.15 47.78 -54.51
N HIS A 728 30.92 47.59 -55.58
CA HIS A 728 31.08 48.60 -56.64
C HIS A 728 29.77 48.89 -57.38
N LEU A 729 28.99 47.83 -57.69
CA LEU A 729 27.62 47.94 -58.23
C LEU A 729 26.68 48.71 -57.30
N ARG A 730 26.71 48.43 -55.99
CA ARG A 730 25.80 49.04 -55.01
C ARG A 730 26.17 50.49 -54.67
N ASN A 731 27.44 50.87 -54.80
CA ASN A 731 27.93 52.20 -54.42
C ASN A 731 27.83 53.25 -55.54
N GLN A 732 27.43 52.88 -56.76
CA GLN A 732 27.17 53.87 -57.82
C GLN A 732 25.80 54.54 -57.64
N PRO A 733 25.70 55.88 -57.70
CA PRO A 733 24.42 56.57 -57.69
C PRO A 733 23.72 56.37 -59.04
N ALA A 734 22.44 55.98 -59.01
CA ALA A 734 21.61 55.88 -60.20
C ALA A 734 21.33 57.27 -60.81
N VAL A 735 22.14 57.65 -61.80
CA VAL A 735 22.01 58.94 -62.50
C VAL A 735 20.70 58.99 -63.27
N LYS A 736 19.76 59.83 -62.80
CA LYS A 736 18.56 60.19 -63.55
C LYS A 736 18.94 61.07 -64.75
N ALA A 737 19.04 60.49 -65.93
CA ALA A 737 19.03 61.25 -67.17
C ALA A 737 17.62 61.84 -67.44
N PRO A 738 17.50 63.04 -68.04
CA PRO A 738 16.21 63.61 -68.42
C PRO A 738 15.58 62.85 -69.61
N ALA A 739 14.27 63.04 -69.81
CA ALA A 739 13.51 62.27 -70.79
C ALA A 739 13.88 62.60 -72.25
N GLY A 740 14.31 61.59 -73.01
CA GLY A 740 14.52 61.71 -74.45
C GLY A 740 15.23 60.48 -75.03
N GLN A 741 14.54 59.75 -75.91
CA GLN A 741 15.01 58.57 -76.67
C GLN A 741 15.37 57.31 -75.85
N GLN A 742 15.14 56.15 -76.45
CA GLN A 742 15.26 54.84 -75.81
C GLN A 742 16.65 54.21 -76.05
N GLN A 743 17.48 54.11 -75.02
CA GLN A 743 18.58 53.14 -74.95
C GLN A 743 18.88 52.77 -73.49
N GLY A 744 18.32 51.66 -73.02
CA GLY A 744 18.53 51.15 -71.67
C GLY A 744 19.87 50.44 -71.54
N GLY A 745 20.93 51.16 -71.13
CA GLY A 745 22.27 50.57 -70.96
C GLY A 745 23.17 51.21 -69.89
N GLY A 746 22.79 52.35 -69.30
CA GLY A 746 23.70 53.18 -68.49
C GLY A 746 24.31 52.53 -67.23
N SER A 747 23.70 51.48 -66.68
CA SER A 747 24.23 50.75 -65.51
C SER A 747 25.21 49.62 -65.87
N ALA A 748 25.18 49.11 -67.11
CA ALA A 748 25.87 47.86 -67.45
C ALA A 748 27.38 48.02 -67.65
N MET A 749 27.86 49.20 -68.09
CA MET A 749 29.30 49.45 -68.30
C MET A 749 30.11 49.67 -67.02
N ALA A 750 29.45 49.74 -65.85
CA ALA A 750 30.05 50.15 -64.58
C ALA A 750 31.26 49.31 -64.13
N LEU A 751 31.25 48.00 -64.40
CA LEU A 751 32.32 47.07 -64.01
C LEU A 751 33.44 47.01 -65.05
N ARG A 752 33.12 47.02 -66.35
CA ARG A 752 34.09 46.90 -67.44
C ARG A 752 35.12 48.03 -67.48
N LEU A 753 34.79 49.18 -66.89
CA LEU A 753 35.67 50.35 -66.74
C LEU A 753 36.58 50.31 -65.49
N ALA A 754 36.34 49.39 -64.54
CA ALA A 754 37.11 49.30 -63.31
C ALA A 754 38.36 48.41 -63.48
N PRO A 755 39.56 48.85 -63.05
CA PRO A 755 40.81 48.15 -63.34
C PRO A 755 40.91 46.75 -62.71
N PHE A 756 40.19 46.50 -61.61
CA PHE A 756 40.11 45.19 -60.96
C PHE A 756 39.21 44.18 -61.70
N ALA A 757 38.36 44.65 -62.62
CA ALA A 757 37.38 43.85 -63.36
C ALA A 757 37.67 43.81 -64.88
N ALA A 758 38.92 44.09 -65.26
CA ALA A 758 39.42 43.89 -66.62
C ALA A 758 39.40 42.37 -66.98
N PRO A 759 39.03 41.97 -68.21
CA PRO A 759 38.88 40.56 -68.61
C PRO A 759 40.09 39.67 -68.28
N GLN A 760 41.32 40.19 -68.44
CA GLN A 760 42.56 39.46 -68.13
C GLN A 760 42.74 39.20 -66.63
N GLN A 761 42.32 40.13 -65.75
CA GLN A 761 42.38 39.94 -64.30
C GLN A 761 41.36 38.89 -63.84
N ILE A 762 40.15 38.92 -64.40
CA ILE A 762 39.11 37.92 -64.10
C ILE A 762 39.58 36.52 -64.58
N SER A 763 40.18 36.41 -65.78
CA SER A 763 40.81 35.16 -66.24
C SER A 763 41.90 34.67 -65.28
N SER A 764 42.75 35.57 -64.77
CA SER A 764 43.80 35.21 -63.79
C SER A 764 43.19 34.65 -62.50
N ILE A 765 42.16 35.31 -61.96
CA ILE A 765 41.40 34.90 -60.76
C ILE A 765 40.74 33.51 -60.96
N ILE A 766 40.16 33.27 -62.14
CA ILE A 766 39.55 31.98 -62.51
C ILE A 766 40.62 30.88 -62.62
N GLN A 767 41.74 31.14 -63.30
CA GLN A 767 42.85 30.18 -63.42
C GLN A 767 43.47 29.86 -62.06
N GLU A 768 43.60 30.86 -61.16
CA GLU A 768 44.04 30.62 -59.79
C GLU A 768 43.05 29.77 -58.99
N CYS A 769 41.73 30.01 -59.09
CA CYS A 769 40.74 29.16 -58.43
C CYS A 769 40.75 27.72 -58.99
N LEU A 770 40.86 27.55 -60.31
CA LEU A 770 40.99 26.22 -60.93
C LEU A 770 42.29 25.50 -60.50
N ARG A 771 43.38 26.25 -60.28
CA ARG A 771 44.63 25.74 -59.69
C ARG A 771 44.41 25.32 -58.23
N ASN A 772 43.82 26.17 -57.40
CA ASN A 772 43.53 25.90 -55.98
C ASN A 772 42.63 24.67 -55.81
N ILE A 773 41.60 24.52 -56.65
CA ILE A 773 40.74 23.33 -56.65
C ILE A 773 41.55 22.08 -57.01
N LYS A 774 42.40 22.11 -58.04
CA LYS A 774 43.23 20.95 -58.41
C LYS A 774 44.28 20.57 -57.37
N THR A 775 44.85 21.53 -56.63
CA THR A 775 45.95 21.25 -55.68
C THR A 775 45.50 20.99 -54.24
N LYS A 776 44.45 21.67 -53.75
CA LYS A 776 44.05 21.60 -52.33
C LYS A 776 42.91 20.62 -52.06
N LEU A 777 42.03 20.37 -53.03
CA LEU A 777 40.83 19.54 -52.83
C LEU A 777 41.14 18.11 -52.38
N ALA A 778 42.16 17.47 -52.98
CA ALA A 778 42.59 16.13 -52.58
C ALA A 778 43.17 16.10 -51.15
N GLY A 779 43.87 17.15 -50.73
CA GLY A 779 44.37 17.30 -49.36
C GLY A 779 43.23 17.49 -48.34
N LEU A 780 42.25 18.34 -48.67
CA LEU A 780 41.05 18.56 -47.86
C LEU A 780 40.21 17.28 -47.72
N GLN A 781 40.04 16.50 -48.80
CA GLN A 781 39.33 15.22 -48.74
C GLN A 781 40.10 14.20 -47.90
N ARG A 782 41.44 14.15 -48.02
CA ARG A 782 42.26 13.27 -47.18
C ARG A 782 42.15 13.64 -45.69
N SER A 783 42.19 14.92 -45.32
CA SER A 783 42.00 15.31 -43.92
C SER A 783 40.57 15.02 -43.44
N MET A 784 39.54 15.28 -44.24
CA MET A 784 38.17 14.86 -43.91
C MET A 784 38.08 13.35 -43.62
N GLN A 785 38.66 12.50 -44.47
CA GLN A 785 38.69 11.04 -44.28
C GLN A 785 39.50 10.62 -43.03
N LEU A 786 40.61 11.30 -42.73
CA LEU A 786 41.49 11.01 -41.58
C LEU A 786 40.78 11.29 -40.24
N TYR A 787 40.05 12.41 -40.16
CA TYR A 787 39.32 12.77 -38.94
C TYR A 787 37.95 12.08 -38.85
N LEU A 788 37.21 11.96 -39.95
CA LEU A 788 35.84 11.42 -40.00
C LEU A 788 35.83 9.98 -40.51
N SER A 789 35.68 9.01 -39.61
CA SER A 789 35.67 7.58 -39.94
C SER A 789 34.41 7.11 -40.71
N ASN A 790 33.44 7.99 -40.99
CA ASN A 790 32.21 7.66 -41.72
C ASN A 790 32.07 8.49 -43.02
N LYS A 791 31.99 7.78 -44.14
CA LYS A 791 31.80 8.32 -45.50
C LYS A 791 30.47 9.05 -45.69
N ASP A 792 29.43 8.68 -44.94
CA ASP A 792 28.14 9.39 -45.00
C ASP A 792 28.28 10.81 -44.41
N THR A 793 28.97 10.95 -43.29
CA THR A 793 29.28 12.25 -42.66
C THR A 793 30.19 13.10 -43.55
N GLU A 794 31.21 12.48 -44.15
CA GLU A 794 32.08 13.11 -45.14
C GLU A 794 31.27 13.68 -46.32
N PHE A 795 30.38 12.88 -46.92
CA PHE A 795 29.52 13.29 -48.03
C PHE A 795 28.53 14.40 -47.64
N ILE A 796 27.95 14.33 -46.43
CA ILE A 796 27.04 15.35 -45.89
C ILE A 796 27.74 16.71 -45.76
N LEU A 797 29.01 16.75 -45.31
CA LEU A 797 29.79 17.99 -45.20
C LEU A 797 30.35 18.46 -46.55
N PHE A 798 30.73 17.53 -47.43
CA PHE A 798 31.29 17.87 -48.75
C PHE A 798 30.24 18.42 -49.73
N ARG A 799 28.98 17.98 -49.62
CA ARG A 799 27.89 18.41 -50.52
C ARG A 799 27.61 19.94 -50.46
N PRO A 800 27.52 20.59 -49.28
CA PRO A 800 27.50 22.05 -49.17
C PRO A 800 28.72 22.74 -49.82
N ILE A 801 29.93 22.22 -49.60
CA ILE A 801 31.16 22.79 -50.18
C ILE A 801 31.11 22.73 -51.71
N ARG A 802 30.74 21.58 -52.29
CA ARG A 802 30.51 21.41 -53.74
C ARG A 802 29.47 22.40 -54.28
N ASN A 803 28.36 22.58 -53.58
CA ASN A 803 27.31 23.52 -53.97
C ASN A 803 27.76 24.99 -53.89
N ASN A 804 28.53 25.37 -52.87
CA ASN A 804 29.10 26.70 -52.71
C ASN A 804 30.09 27.03 -53.84
N ILE A 805 30.96 26.07 -54.20
CA ILE A 805 31.91 26.21 -55.32
C ILE A 805 31.14 26.47 -56.63
N ILE A 806 30.19 25.60 -56.98
CA ILE A 806 29.40 25.74 -58.21
C ILE A 806 28.59 27.05 -58.19
N GLY A 807 27.97 27.38 -57.05
CA GLY A 807 27.20 28.61 -56.87
C GLY A 807 28.02 29.90 -56.96
N ALA A 808 29.31 29.87 -56.58
CA ALA A 808 30.21 31.01 -56.75
C ALA A 808 30.51 31.27 -58.24
N PHE A 809 30.84 30.23 -59.01
CA PHE A 809 31.06 30.38 -60.45
C PHE A 809 29.78 30.74 -61.22
N VAL A 810 28.62 30.21 -60.84
CA VAL A 810 27.32 30.64 -61.42
C VAL A 810 27.03 32.12 -61.13
N LYS A 811 27.35 32.63 -59.93
CA LYS A 811 27.24 34.05 -59.62
C LYS A 811 28.23 34.90 -60.43
N LEU A 812 29.45 34.40 -60.65
CA LEU A 812 30.44 35.06 -61.50
C LEU A 812 29.96 35.15 -62.95
N GLU A 813 29.45 34.05 -63.51
CA GLU A 813 28.85 33.97 -64.85
C GLU A 813 27.66 34.94 -64.98
N GLN A 814 26.76 35.00 -63.98
CA GLN A 814 25.65 35.96 -63.95
C GLN A 814 26.13 37.42 -63.93
N ILE A 815 27.16 37.75 -63.14
CA ILE A 815 27.74 39.11 -63.10
C ILE A 815 28.38 39.46 -64.44
N LEU A 816 29.03 38.52 -65.12
CA LEU A 816 29.62 38.72 -66.45
C LEU A 816 28.54 38.91 -67.53
N MET A 817 27.44 38.16 -67.49
CA MET A 817 26.34 38.31 -68.46
C MET A 817 25.51 39.59 -68.25
N LEU A 818 25.27 40.00 -67.00
CA LEU A 818 24.45 41.18 -66.68
C LEU A 818 25.13 42.52 -67.00
N ASN A 819 26.47 42.56 -67.08
CA ASN A 819 27.26 43.80 -67.17
C ASN A 819 27.98 43.97 -68.53
N ALA A 820 27.31 43.56 -69.61
CA ALA A 820 27.64 43.92 -70.99
C ALA A 820 29.12 43.74 -71.43
N TYR A 821 29.77 42.67 -70.98
CA TYR A 821 31.06 42.23 -71.52
C TYR A 821 30.89 41.77 -72.99
N SER A 822 31.87 42.04 -73.85
CA SER A 822 31.86 41.57 -75.25
C SER A 822 31.95 40.04 -75.32
N LYS A 823 31.53 39.46 -76.43
CA LYS A 823 31.79 38.03 -76.72
C LYS A 823 33.29 37.73 -76.68
N ASP A 824 34.12 38.66 -77.17
CA ASP A 824 35.58 38.55 -77.14
C ASP A 824 36.12 38.64 -75.71
N ASP A 825 35.59 39.56 -74.89
CA ASP A 825 35.94 39.63 -73.46
C ASP A 825 35.61 38.32 -72.74
N LEU A 826 34.44 37.73 -73.02
CA LEU A 826 34.01 36.46 -72.41
C LEU A 826 34.92 35.29 -72.83
N THR A 827 35.43 35.26 -74.07
CA THR A 827 36.46 34.28 -74.46
C THR A 827 37.79 34.52 -73.75
N ILE A 828 38.21 35.77 -73.54
CA ILE A 828 39.41 36.12 -72.77
C ILE A 828 39.24 35.71 -71.29
N VAL A 829 38.05 35.91 -70.69
CA VAL A 829 37.75 35.50 -69.32
C VAL A 829 37.74 33.98 -69.14
N SER A 830 37.32 33.22 -70.17
CA SER A 830 37.33 31.75 -70.18
C SER A 830 36.67 31.12 -68.93
N CYS A 831 35.51 31.64 -68.53
CA CYS A 831 34.78 31.13 -67.37
C CYS A 831 34.27 29.69 -67.62
N PRO A 832 34.62 28.70 -66.78
CA PRO A 832 34.12 27.34 -66.92
C PRO A 832 32.65 27.24 -66.50
N SER A 833 31.87 26.43 -67.22
CA SER A 833 30.44 26.24 -66.90
C SER A 833 30.23 25.44 -65.61
N ALA A 834 29.06 25.58 -65.00
CA ALA A 834 28.66 24.83 -63.81
C ALA A 834 28.84 23.30 -63.96
N GLU A 835 28.57 22.77 -65.16
CA GLU A 835 28.78 21.35 -65.48
C GLU A 835 30.27 20.97 -65.54
N GLN A 836 31.10 21.79 -66.19
CA GLN A 836 32.55 21.57 -66.28
C GLN A 836 33.20 21.58 -64.88
N ILE A 837 32.75 22.47 -64.00
CA ILE A 837 33.19 22.51 -62.60
C ILE A 837 32.71 21.28 -61.83
N SER A 838 31.44 20.88 -62.02
CA SER A 838 30.87 19.68 -61.38
C SER A 838 31.61 18.40 -61.80
N VAL A 839 32.00 18.28 -63.07
CA VAL A 839 32.86 17.19 -63.59
C VAL A 839 34.27 17.30 -63.02
N LEU A 840 34.88 18.48 -63.00
CA LEU A 840 36.23 18.69 -62.45
C LEU A 840 36.31 18.28 -60.98
N LEU A 841 35.36 18.73 -60.15
CA LEU A 841 35.26 18.32 -58.74
C LEU A 841 35.11 16.79 -58.63
N SER A 842 34.24 16.18 -59.45
CA SER A 842 34.04 14.72 -59.43
C SER A 842 35.27 13.92 -59.90
N SER A 843 36.09 14.49 -60.79
CA SER A 843 37.30 13.83 -61.29
C SER A 843 38.44 13.80 -60.27
N VAL A 844 38.58 14.86 -59.45
CA VAL A 844 39.62 14.93 -58.40
C VAL A 844 39.37 13.90 -57.30
N ASN A 845 38.10 13.66 -56.92
CA ASN A 845 37.71 12.61 -55.98
C ASN A 845 38.25 11.21 -56.36
N LEU A 846 38.39 10.91 -57.66
CA LEU A 846 38.92 9.62 -58.13
C LEU A 846 40.45 9.57 -58.03
N SER A 847 41.13 10.68 -58.30
CA SER A 847 42.60 10.75 -58.20
C SER A 847 43.13 10.68 -56.76
N GLY A 848 42.34 11.09 -55.76
CA GLY A 848 42.72 10.98 -54.33
C GLY A 848 42.89 9.54 -53.83
N SER A 849 42.38 8.54 -54.57
CA SER A 849 42.48 7.11 -54.21
C SER A 849 43.85 6.48 -54.53
N ALA A 850 44.78 7.21 -55.15
CA ALA A 850 46.13 6.74 -55.46
C ALA A 850 47.16 7.36 -54.50
N GLY A 851 47.82 6.52 -53.69
CA GLY A 851 48.82 6.98 -52.72
C GLY A 851 50.10 7.54 -53.36
N PRO A 852 50.78 8.52 -52.74
CA PRO A 852 52.02 9.08 -53.27
C PRO A 852 53.22 8.17 -52.98
N GLY A 853 53.71 7.46 -53.99
CA GLY A 853 54.94 6.66 -53.91
C GLY A 853 55.30 5.99 -55.23
N GLY A 854 56.23 6.57 -55.99
CA GLY A 854 56.57 6.05 -57.32
C GLY A 854 57.57 6.87 -58.13
N GLU A 855 58.55 7.52 -57.50
CA GLU A 855 59.66 8.10 -58.27
C GLU A 855 60.71 7.06 -58.68
N THR A 856 61.28 7.28 -59.86
CA THR A 856 62.13 6.40 -60.64
C THR A 856 63.38 5.84 -59.94
N THR A 857 63.62 4.54 -60.08
CA THR A 857 64.97 3.97 -60.27
C THR A 857 64.93 2.86 -61.34
N ALA A 858 66.06 2.57 -61.98
CA ALA A 858 66.13 1.70 -63.17
C ALA A 858 66.89 0.39 -62.91
N ALA A 859 66.51 -0.68 -63.62
CA ALA A 859 67.27 -1.93 -63.70
C ALA A 859 67.22 -2.51 -65.13
N PHE A 860 68.33 -3.13 -65.56
CA PHE A 860 68.49 -3.82 -66.86
C PHE A 860 68.01 -5.29 -66.80
N GLY A 861 67.56 -5.88 -67.92
CA GLY A 861 67.40 -7.35 -68.01
C GLY A 861 66.47 -7.92 -69.09
N ARG A 862 66.95 -8.03 -70.34
CA ARG A 862 66.32 -8.74 -71.49
C ARG A 862 66.38 -10.30 -71.35
N PRO A 863 65.74 -11.12 -72.23
CA PRO A 863 64.44 -10.99 -72.95
C PRO A 863 63.67 -12.34 -73.23
N GLN A 864 62.56 -12.29 -74.00
CA GLN A 864 61.97 -13.37 -74.87
C GLN A 864 61.41 -14.65 -74.18
N THR A 865 60.47 -15.48 -74.70
CA THR A 865 59.48 -15.53 -75.83
C THR A 865 58.44 -16.63 -75.45
N THR A 866 57.18 -16.76 -75.92
CA THR A 866 56.58 -16.84 -77.29
C THR A 866 55.04 -16.65 -77.28
N ALA A 867 54.43 -16.48 -78.47
CA ALA A 867 53.10 -16.89 -79.02
C ALA A 867 52.02 -17.59 -78.13
N ASP A 868 50.69 -17.53 -78.38
CA ASP A 868 49.81 -17.17 -79.53
C ASP A 868 48.58 -16.32 -79.04
N ALA A 869 47.80 -15.52 -79.79
CA ALA A 869 47.08 -15.64 -81.08
C ALA A 869 45.86 -16.62 -81.08
N GLN A 870 44.68 -16.37 -81.69
CA GLN A 870 44.05 -15.19 -82.33
C GLN A 870 42.54 -15.44 -82.61
N ARG A 871 41.68 -14.39 -82.57
CA ARG A 871 40.39 -14.12 -83.33
C ARG A 871 39.44 -13.24 -82.46
N LYS A 872 39.06 -12.01 -82.84
CA LYS A 872 38.16 -11.56 -83.95
C LYS A 872 36.76 -12.20 -83.82
N ILE A 873 35.72 -11.55 -83.29
CA ILE A 873 35.05 -10.27 -83.68
C ILE A 873 34.48 -10.33 -85.11
N SER A 874 33.13 -10.37 -85.23
CA SER A 874 32.31 -9.44 -86.04
C SER A 874 30.80 -9.76 -86.02
N THR A 875 30.02 -8.84 -85.46
CA THR A 875 28.71 -8.31 -85.93
C THR A 875 27.78 -9.14 -86.83
N SER A 876 26.50 -9.21 -86.44
CA SER A 876 25.34 -9.17 -87.35
C SER A 876 24.18 -8.40 -86.70
N SER A 877 23.22 -7.89 -87.49
CA SER A 877 22.21 -6.93 -87.03
C SER A 877 20.88 -6.95 -87.79
N SER A 878 19.76 -7.09 -87.07
CA SER A 878 18.38 -6.69 -87.44
C SER A 878 17.53 -6.80 -86.16
N VAL A 879 16.76 -5.78 -85.73
CA VAL A 879 15.44 -5.36 -86.25
C VAL A 879 14.42 -6.51 -86.18
N GLY A 880 13.32 -6.42 -85.42
CA GLY A 880 12.91 -5.33 -84.49
C GLY A 880 11.47 -5.51 -83.96
N SER A 881 11.04 -4.61 -83.07
CA SER A 881 9.70 -4.50 -82.46
C SER A 881 9.25 -5.66 -81.53
N GLY A 882 8.71 -5.44 -80.32
CA GLY A 882 8.71 -4.23 -79.48
C GLY A 882 7.33 -3.84 -78.94
N HIS A 883 7.22 -3.66 -77.62
CA HIS A 883 6.23 -2.80 -76.99
C HIS A 883 6.73 -2.25 -75.64
N SER A 884 6.21 -1.09 -75.25
CA SER A 884 6.72 -0.28 -74.14
C SER A 884 5.57 0.20 -73.23
N SER A 885 5.81 0.28 -71.92
CA SER A 885 5.00 1.14 -71.05
C SER A 885 5.79 1.66 -69.85
N VAL A 886 6.32 2.88 -69.98
CA VAL A 886 6.65 3.72 -68.82
C VAL A 886 5.34 4.22 -68.20
N LYS A 887 5.25 4.29 -66.86
CA LYS A 887 4.46 5.32 -66.16
C LYS A 887 4.89 5.51 -64.71
N ALA A 888 4.51 6.66 -64.17
CA ALA A 888 5.02 7.26 -62.93
C ALA A 888 3.88 7.35 -61.85
N PRO A 889 4.04 8.02 -60.70
CA PRO A 889 3.19 7.83 -59.52
C PRO A 889 1.80 8.48 -59.64
N ILE A 890 0.89 8.08 -58.73
CA ILE A 890 -0.48 8.62 -58.61
C ILE A 890 -0.84 8.84 -57.13
N GLU A 891 -1.41 10.01 -56.82
CA GLU A 891 -2.09 10.30 -55.54
C GLU A 891 -3.61 10.04 -55.63
N LYS A 892 -4.24 9.70 -54.48
CA LYS A 892 -5.58 10.15 -53.97
C LYS A 892 -5.89 9.37 -52.66
N LYS A 893 -6.48 9.86 -51.55
CA LYS A 893 -7.36 11.01 -51.18
C LYS A 893 -8.88 10.70 -51.20
N VAL A 894 -9.57 11.03 -50.07
CA VAL A 894 -11.02 10.83 -49.69
C VAL A 894 -11.53 9.37 -49.68
N SER A 895 -12.56 8.92 -48.94
CA SER A 895 -13.60 9.50 -48.02
C SER A 895 -13.87 8.45 -46.89
N PHE A 896 -14.23 8.71 -45.62
CA PHE A 896 -15.38 9.39 -44.98
C PHE A 896 -16.77 8.70 -45.17
N ASP A 897 -17.57 8.68 -44.08
CA ASP A 897 -18.91 8.11 -43.81
C ASP A 897 -19.05 6.61 -43.42
N SER A 898 -20.14 6.14 -42.74
CA SER A 898 -21.08 6.70 -41.72
C SER A 898 -22.13 5.63 -41.31
N GLY A 899 -22.98 5.90 -40.30
CA GLY A 899 -24.18 5.10 -39.91
C GLY A 899 -23.89 3.95 -38.91
N ALA A 900 -24.41 3.87 -37.67
CA ALA A 900 -25.54 4.47 -36.92
C ALA A 900 -26.91 3.74 -36.99
N ASN A 901 -27.30 3.16 -35.84
CA ASN A 901 -28.65 3.05 -35.24
C ASN A 901 -28.49 2.31 -33.89
N THR A 902 -28.86 2.83 -32.72
CA THR A 902 -30.20 3.17 -32.18
C THR A 902 -31.12 1.97 -31.91
N VAL A 903 -31.57 1.84 -30.65
CA VAL A 903 -32.98 1.76 -30.21
C VAL A 903 -33.01 1.73 -28.66
N VAL A 904 -34.13 2.16 -28.07
CA VAL A 904 -34.43 2.19 -26.62
C VAL A 904 -35.75 1.44 -26.41
N GLU A 905 -35.85 0.60 -25.38
CA GLU A 905 -37.03 0.25 -24.56
C GLU A 905 -36.55 -0.77 -23.48
N ILE A 906 -36.89 -0.75 -22.18
CA ILE A 906 -38.11 -0.46 -21.38
C ILE A 906 -38.92 -1.75 -21.11
N GLU A 907 -39.05 -2.09 -19.81
CA GLU A 907 -40.04 -3.02 -19.21
C GLU A 907 -39.98 -4.53 -19.62
N ARG A 908 -40.58 -5.51 -18.90
CA ARG A 908 -41.21 -5.60 -17.55
C ARG A 908 -41.17 -7.06 -17.03
N THR A 909 -41.07 -7.25 -15.70
CA THR A 909 -41.67 -8.30 -14.83
C THR A 909 -41.71 -9.78 -15.33
N GLU A 910 -42.36 -10.81 -14.75
CA GLU A 910 -43.16 -11.11 -13.52
C GLU A 910 -43.02 -12.64 -13.26
N ASP A 911 -43.06 -13.25 -12.06
CA ASP A 911 -43.00 -12.78 -10.67
C ASP A 911 -41.85 -13.56 -9.93
N VAL A 912 -41.90 -14.36 -8.85
CA VAL A 912 -42.90 -14.88 -7.87
C VAL A 912 -42.23 -14.78 -6.48
N ALA A 913 -42.71 -13.95 -5.55
CA ALA A 913 -43.69 -14.21 -4.48
C ALA A 913 -43.33 -15.34 -3.48
N THR A 914 -43.56 -15.23 -2.15
CA THR A 914 -44.27 -14.24 -1.29
C THR A 914 -43.50 -14.08 0.05
N ALA A 915 -43.37 -12.88 0.66
CA ALA A 915 -44.32 -12.16 1.53
C ALA A 915 -44.58 -12.86 2.89
N GLN A 916 -44.90 -12.22 4.03
CA GLN A 916 -45.63 -10.98 4.41
C GLN A 916 -44.98 -10.37 5.70
N GLU A 917 -45.28 -9.23 6.37
CA GLU A 917 -46.02 -7.94 6.25
C GLU A 917 -45.73 -7.15 7.59
N ALA A 918 -46.06 -5.87 7.89
CA ALA A 918 -46.29 -4.61 7.15
C ALA A 918 -46.57 -3.44 8.18
N VAL A 919 -47.33 -2.39 7.78
CA VAL A 919 -47.76 -1.14 8.51
C VAL A 919 -46.71 0.00 8.49
N GLU A 920 -46.79 1.11 7.72
CA GLU A 920 -47.81 2.21 7.56
C GLU A 920 -47.81 3.22 8.74
N HIS A 921 -48.07 4.56 8.64
CA HIS A 921 -48.33 5.59 7.60
C HIS A 921 -48.24 7.01 8.28
N ALA A 922 -48.30 8.24 7.70
CA ALA A 922 -48.28 8.83 6.34
C ALA A 922 -48.08 10.39 6.41
N CYS A 923 -48.01 11.07 5.24
CA CYS A 923 -48.30 12.50 4.94
C CYS A 923 -47.50 13.71 5.53
N GLU A 924 -46.74 14.33 4.61
CA GLU A 924 -46.54 15.77 4.28
C GLU A 924 -47.47 16.88 4.85
N VAL A 925 -46.90 18.09 5.14
CA VAL A 925 -47.46 19.47 4.94
C VAL A 925 -46.41 20.58 5.30
N THR A 926 -46.62 21.84 4.90
CA THR A 926 -45.60 22.92 4.72
C THR A 926 -45.66 24.15 5.65
N ALA A 927 -44.48 24.66 6.09
CA ALA A 927 -44.15 26.07 6.47
C ALA A 927 -44.88 26.71 7.72
N PRO A 928 -44.53 27.93 8.24
CA PRO A 928 -43.48 28.90 7.84
C PRO A 928 -42.61 29.57 8.97
N GLU A 929 -41.47 30.14 8.52
CA GLU A 929 -40.83 31.46 8.83
C GLU A 929 -41.04 32.27 10.16
N ALA A 930 -39.92 32.52 10.89
CA ALA A 930 -39.51 33.76 11.62
C ALA A 930 -38.09 33.54 12.24
N LEU A 931 -37.06 34.40 12.32
CA LEU A 931 -36.76 35.85 12.33
C LEU A 931 -36.37 36.44 13.73
N GLU A 932 -35.19 37.09 13.78
CA GLU A 932 -34.65 38.01 14.83
C GLU A 932 -34.41 37.44 16.26
N ALA A 933 -33.49 37.93 17.12
CA ALA A 933 -32.36 38.89 17.05
C ALA A 933 -31.36 38.62 18.24
N PRO A 934 -30.17 39.27 18.35
CA PRO A 934 -29.05 38.73 19.14
C PRO A 934 -28.60 39.54 20.40
N GLU A 935 -27.45 39.11 20.96
CA GLU A 935 -26.52 39.82 21.87
C GLU A 935 -26.90 40.10 23.33
N THR A 936 -25.99 39.73 24.25
CA THR A 936 -25.56 40.60 25.36
C THR A 936 -24.20 40.13 25.90
N SER A 937 -23.33 41.08 26.25
CA SER A 937 -21.97 40.84 26.72
C SER A 937 -21.85 41.02 28.24
N THR A 938 -20.97 40.24 28.89
CA THR A 938 -20.59 40.42 30.29
C THR A 938 -19.08 40.59 30.44
N PRO A 939 -18.58 41.74 30.92
CA PRO A 939 -17.19 41.90 31.31
C PRO A 939 -16.94 41.24 32.69
N GLY A 940 -15.74 40.70 32.89
CA GLY A 940 -15.35 40.04 34.14
C GLY A 940 -14.78 40.99 35.20
N GLN A 941 -14.44 40.45 36.37
CA GLN A 941 -13.74 41.18 37.42
C GLN A 941 -12.81 40.26 38.22
N GLN A 942 -11.53 40.64 38.32
CA GLN A 942 -10.61 40.12 39.34
C GLN A 942 -10.73 40.98 40.61
N VAL A 943 -10.49 40.39 41.79
CA VAL A 943 -9.63 40.93 42.89
C VAL A 943 -9.81 40.08 44.16
N VAL A 944 -8.70 39.89 44.90
CA VAL A 944 -8.46 38.97 46.03
C VAL A 944 -8.32 37.50 45.61
#